data_AF-A0A7Y4YAB5-F1
#
_entry.id   AF-A0A7Y4YAB5-F1
#
_cell.length_a   1.000
_cell.length_b   1.000
_cell.length_c   1.000
_cell.angle_alpha   90.00
_cell.angle_beta   90.00
_cell.angle_gamma   90.00
#
_symmetry.space_group_name_H-M   'P 1'
#
loop_
_entity.id
_entity.type
_entity.pdbx_description
1 polymer ?
#
loop_
_entity_poly.entity_id
_entity_poly.type
_entity_poly.pdbx_seq_one_letter_code
_entity_poly.pdbx_strand_id
1 'polypeptide(L)'
;MKILSALLFILFFYSGFATTYYISPNGNDRSGNGSQSTPWQSLYLATSSVNKPGDIIHVMAGTYNETITSNLAIGVSIEGEGATSIIQSTVLSTEFIPLITAASAEGTSGNQHISNIKLNGNNKVSWAIVIAGRSNFSIHDCTIVDFIDRGIVWGGRSDGTDTEPALYATGNTFYNNTVANCATYEGFGRGCLNIGGQQGMLIYNNNISQTSRPHGKNGWPIKYWNGGWLKGLKIYNNTITKAVFGGTYNGDNGWDFAIELWNQSGTEIYNNKIQGAVDLCWNVKGQYPYSVYVHDNFIGQPALNTHRESGIILEEITEKAIIEKNQLKNVCTGIAFSTYNSTPISDVIIKDNIMENIGTLNTGKGSFGAGIEFYSDGHNNYSIDNFTVVNNKIIANSKDNPWNGLAFGGAAYIQNLKVQNNTIANFSAGYITINPASVVDTLIIENNTLYGNANNNEPFFLGGLPKNLIQKSNQIKKSENPSANPSINFKQHILKPLYYDLKRTSVLEFIALFSIIISIWFCYKENIYVYPLVLINIVIRIFLSFDEGLPGEAIISFYFIIMCAYGWFLWSKRDKRKHRIVRVTSSTGKEWLIQFGLFIISYVAIFICVSSFKSIFSHQITPVAYSFVSAAAFTGMWLTIKKKTESWYWWIAACLPLIPLYFITHLILDSAYYSFLLLLLLPALYEWRKRKIKFLKRKQQHVHAAAINSLS
;
A
#
# COMPACT_ATOMS: atom_id res chain seq x y z
N MET A 1 -9.22 61.25 -32.23
CA MET A 1 -9.41 59.84 -31.79
C MET A 1 -8.93 58.80 -32.80
N LYS A 2 -9.17 58.90 -34.12
CA LYS A 2 -8.73 57.85 -35.09
C LYS A 2 -7.20 57.78 -35.35
N ILE A 3 -6.46 58.88 -35.18
CA ILE A 3 -4.98 58.89 -35.31
C ILE A 3 -4.29 58.31 -34.06
N LEU A 4 -4.92 58.43 -32.88
CA LEU A 4 -4.38 57.87 -31.63
C LEU A 4 -4.51 56.33 -31.61
N SER A 5 -5.57 55.77 -32.19
CA SER A 5 -5.77 54.32 -32.33
C SER A 5 -4.82 53.68 -33.36
N ALA A 6 -4.41 54.40 -34.40
CA ALA A 6 -3.42 53.94 -35.38
C ALA A 6 -1.99 54.03 -34.82
N LEU A 7 -1.68 55.05 -34.02
CA LEU A 7 -0.40 55.14 -33.29
C LEU A 7 -0.27 54.07 -32.20
N LEU A 8 -1.35 53.71 -31.51
CA LEU A 8 -1.36 52.55 -30.59
C LEU A 8 -1.19 51.21 -31.32
N PHE A 9 -1.68 51.07 -32.56
CA PHE A 9 -1.45 49.86 -33.36
C PHE A 9 -0.01 49.74 -33.87
N ILE A 10 0.67 50.86 -34.14
CA ILE A 10 2.07 50.87 -34.59
C ILE A 10 3.05 50.75 -33.40
N LEU A 11 2.68 51.20 -32.20
CA LEU A 11 3.48 51.01 -30.98
C LEU A 11 3.51 49.56 -30.46
N PHE A 12 2.63 48.68 -30.94
CA PHE A 12 2.66 47.24 -30.62
C PHE A 12 3.52 46.40 -31.58
N PHE A 13 4.07 46.99 -32.65
CA PHE A 13 4.97 46.32 -33.60
C PHE A 13 6.40 46.85 -33.56
N TYR A 14 6.84 47.44 -32.45
CA TYR A 14 8.27 47.55 -32.16
C TYR A 14 8.80 46.23 -31.59
N SER A 15 8.48 45.11 -32.25
CA SER A 15 9.27 43.89 -32.14
C SER A 15 10.57 44.16 -32.89
N GLY A 16 11.55 44.76 -32.23
CA GLY A 16 12.90 44.80 -32.79
C GLY A 16 13.25 43.38 -33.22
N PHE A 17 13.67 43.18 -34.47
CA PHE A 17 13.90 41.86 -35.06
C PHE A 17 14.60 40.92 -34.06
N ALA A 18 14.05 39.72 -33.89
CA ALA A 18 14.68 38.64 -33.14
C ALA A 18 16.11 38.48 -33.69
N THR A 19 17.10 38.57 -32.81
CA THR A 19 18.51 38.43 -33.19
C THR A 19 18.98 37.04 -32.83
N THR A 20 19.67 36.39 -33.76
CA THR A 20 20.34 35.11 -33.51
C THR A 20 21.80 35.38 -33.14
N TYR A 21 22.21 34.90 -31.97
CA TYR A 21 23.58 34.90 -31.49
C TYR A 21 24.15 33.48 -31.60
N TYR A 22 25.45 33.37 -31.81
CA TYR A 22 26.12 32.11 -32.14
C TYR A 22 27.17 31.78 -31.11
N ILE A 23 27.20 30.50 -30.72
CA ILE A 23 28.35 29.90 -30.03
C ILE A 23 29.02 28.87 -30.94
N SER A 24 30.35 28.78 -30.88
CA SER A 24 31.16 27.81 -31.64
C SER A 24 32.27 27.24 -30.74
N PRO A 25 32.69 25.96 -30.86
CA PRO A 25 33.83 25.45 -30.10
C PRO A 25 35.13 26.22 -30.38
N ASN A 26 35.22 26.82 -31.58
CA ASN A 26 36.33 27.67 -32.03
C ASN A 26 36.08 29.17 -31.76
N GLY A 27 34.98 29.51 -31.08
CA GLY A 27 34.64 30.88 -30.70
C GLY A 27 35.57 31.45 -29.64
N ASN A 28 35.30 32.68 -29.19
CA ASN A 28 36.11 33.34 -28.18
C ASN A 28 35.26 34.15 -27.20
N ASP A 29 35.32 33.81 -25.91
CA ASP A 29 34.54 34.50 -24.88
C ASP A 29 35.07 35.88 -24.48
N ARG A 30 36.30 36.23 -24.87
CA ARG A 30 36.90 37.55 -24.56
C ARG A 30 36.69 38.56 -25.68
N SER A 31 36.75 38.11 -26.93
CA SER A 31 36.69 38.99 -28.10
C SER A 31 35.51 38.74 -29.03
N GLY A 32 34.78 37.63 -28.85
CA GLY A 32 33.56 37.34 -29.59
C GLY A 32 32.44 38.31 -29.22
N ASN A 33 31.55 38.58 -30.18
CA ASN A 33 30.38 39.45 -30.00
C ASN A 33 29.06 38.69 -30.22
N GLY A 34 29.12 37.36 -30.34
CA GLY A 34 27.96 36.51 -30.59
C GLY A 34 27.43 36.56 -32.01
N SER A 35 28.02 37.31 -32.94
CA SER A 35 27.68 37.20 -34.37
C SER A 35 28.22 35.90 -34.97
N GLN A 36 27.66 35.47 -36.09
CA GLN A 36 28.09 34.24 -36.77
C GLN A 36 29.58 34.26 -37.17
N SER A 37 30.13 35.44 -37.53
CA SER A 37 31.55 35.60 -37.91
C SER A 37 32.51 35.66 -36.73
N THR A 38 32.02 36.06 -35.55
CA THR A 38 32.81 36.18 -34.31
C THR A 38 32.01 35.65 -33.12
N PRO A 39 31.73 34.32 -33.11
CA PRO A 39 30.86 33.70 -32.12
C PRO A 39 31.54 33.64 -30.75
N TRP A 40 30.73 33.52 -29.70
CA TRP A 40 31.23 33.18 -28.36
C TRP A 40 31.64 31.70 -28.30
N GLN A 41 32.43 31.35 -27.29
CA GLN A 41 32.89 29.99 -27.06
C GLN A 41 31.97 29.19 -26.13
N SER A 42 31.34 29.83 -25.14
CA SER A 42 30.51 29.15 -24.14
C SER A 42 29.03 29.56 -24.16
N LEU A 43 28.18 28.62 -23.76
CA LEU A 43 26.77 28.87 -23.47
C LEU A 43 26.60 29.80 -22.26
N TYR A 44 27.49 29.70 -21.26
CA TYR A 44 27.47 30.59 -20.11
C TYR A 44 27.58 32.07 -20.52
N LEU A 45 28.54 32.41 -21.38
CA LEU A 45 28.69 33.79 -21.84
C LEU A 45 27.48 34.23 -22.67
N ALA A 46 26.99 33.37 -23.56
CA ALA A 46 25.83 33.67 -24.40
C ALA A 46 24.58 33.96 -23.55
N THR A 47 24.28 33.10 -22.57
CA THR A 47 23.12 33.28 -21.67
C THR A 47 23.28 34.47 -20.71
N SER A 48 24.51 34.87 -20.39
CA SER A 48 24.78 36.09 -19.61
C SER A 48 24.64 37.38 -20.44
N SER A 49 24.75 37.28 -21.76
CA SER A 49 24.78 38.43 -22.68
C SER A 49 23.43 38.68 -23.35
N VAL A 50 22.66 37.62 -23.63
CA VAL A 50 21.39 37.69 -24.36
C VAL A 50 20.22 37.69 -23.38
N ASN A 51 19.48 38.80 -23.32
CA ASN A 51 18.39 39.00 -22.35
C ASN A 51 17.08 39.52 -22.96
N LYS A 52 17.06 39.75 -24.28
CA LYS A 52 15.91 40.30 -24.97
C LYS A 52 14.96 39.17 -25.40
N PRO A 53 13.68 39.20 -24.98
CA PRO A 53 12.68 38.22 -25.42
C PRO A 53 12.59 38.15 -26.95
N GLY A 54 12.55 36.93 -27.48
CA GLY A 54 12.53 36.63 -28.92
C GLY A 54 13.90 36.34 -29.52
N ASP A 55 15.00 36.72 -28.86
CA ASP A 55 16.35 36.40 -29.36
C ASP A 55 16.67 34.90 -29.19
N ILE A 56 17.57 34.40 -30.04
CA ILE A 56 17.95 32.98 -30.11
C ILE A 56 19.46 32.85 -29.87
N ILE A 57 19.86 31.89 -29.05
CA ILE A 57 21.23 31.42 -28.94
C ILE A 57 21.36 30.14 -29.78
N HIS A 58 22.03 30.25 -30.91
CA HIS A 58 22.31 29.16 -31.83
C HIS A 58 23.65 28.47 -31.48
N VAL A 59 23.56 27.17 -31.22
CA VAL A 59 24.67 26.28 -30.89
C VAL A 59 25.12 25.57 -32.15
N MET A 60 26.22 26.01 -32.76
CA MET A 60 26.80 25.34 -33.94
C MET A 60 27.23 23.90 -33.61
N ALA A 61 27.41 23.05 -34.61
CA ALA A 61 27.93 21.70 -34.39
C ALA A 61 29.28 21.72 -33.67
N GLY A 62 29.41 20.85 -32.67
CA GLY A 62 30.63 20.63 -31.89
C GLY A 62 30.35 20.37 -30.42
N THR A 63 31.43 20.20 -29.66
CA THR A 63 31.36 19.91 -28.21
C THR A 63 31.80 21.13 -27.41
N TYR A 64 30.92 21.57 -26.51
CA TYR A 64 31.10 22.71 -25.61
C TYR A 64 31.27 22.18 -24.20
N ASN A 65 32.44 22.38 -23.59
CA ASN A 65 32.71 21.91 -22.23
C ASN A 65 32.37 23.01 -21.23
N GLU A 66 31.16 22.96 -20.68
CA GLU A 66 30.66 23.94 -19.72
C GLU A 66 31.10 23.61 -18.30
N THR A 67 31.62 24.62 -17.59
CA THR A 67 32.08 24.54 -16.20
C THR A 67 31.20 25.31 -15.23
N ILE A 68 30.17 26.01 -15.72
CA ILE A 68 29.31 26.90 -14.94
C ILE A 68 27.86 26.75 -15.45
N THR A 69 26.89 26.93 -14.55
CA THR A 69 25.47 26.97 -14.90
C THR A 69 25.15 28.13 -15.84
N SER A 70 24.41 27.85 -16.92
CA SER A 70 23.89 28.85 -17.85
C SER A 70 22.48 29.31 -17.44
N ASN A 71 22.28 30.61 -17.20
CA ASN A 71 21.01 31.19 -16.77
C ASN A 71 20.23 31.73 -17.98
N LEU A 72 19.25 30.96 -18.48
CA LEU A 72 18.48 31.34 -19.65
C LEU A 72 17.44 32.41 -19.29
N ALA A 73 17.57 33.57 -19.95
CA ALA A 73 16.67 34.70 -19.75
C ALA A 73 15.24 34.42 -20.25
N ILE A 74 14.30 35.24 -19.78
CA ILE A 74 12.88 35.19 -20.16
C ILE A 74 12.75 35.48 -21.65
N GLY A 75 12.10 34.59 -22.41
CA GLY A 75 11.87 34.75 -23.84
C GLY A 75 13.06 34.50 -24.73
N VAL A 76 14.22 34.11 -24.20
CA VAL A 76 15.39 33.73 -24.99
C VAL A 76 15.37 32.21 -25.22
N SER A 77 15.58 31.79 -26.46
CA SER A 77 15.57 30.37 -26.85
C SER A 77 16.98 29.86 -27.13
N ILE A 78 17.17 28.54 -27.02
CA ILE A 78 18.39 27.83 -27.42
C ILE A 78 18.04 26.88 -28.55
N GLU A 79 18.79 26.95 -29.65
CA GLU A 79 18.63 26.07 -30.82
C GLU A 79 19.99 25.52 -31.23
N GLY A 80 20.05 24.31 -31.76
CA GLY A 80 21.28 23.75 -32.33
C GLY A 80 21.07 23.02 -33.65
N GLU A 81 22.07 22.25 -34.05
CA GLU A 81 22.12 21.47 -35.29
C GLU A 81 21.86 19.97 -35.03
N GLY A 82 21.12 19.66 -33.97
CA GLY A 82 20.73 18.31 -33.56
C GLY A 82 21.75 17.68 -32.60
N ALA A 83 21.97 16.37 -32.73
CA ALA A 83 22.86 15.63 -31.85
C ALA A 83 24.35 15.99 -32.00
N THR A 84 24.71 16.79 -33.01
CA THR A 84 26.06 17.32 -33.25
C THR A 84 26.38 18.56 -32.41
N SER A 85 25.36 19.28 -31.93
CA SER A 85 25.49 20.41 -31.00
C SER A 85 25.47 19.90 -29.56
N ILE A 86 26.64 19.61 -29.01
CA ILE A 86 26.81 18.90 -27.73
C ILE A 86 27.23 19.88 -26.64
N ILE A 87 26.32 20.21 -25.73
CA ILE A 87 26.67 20.86 -24.48
C ILE A 87 27.02 19.77 -23.47
N GLN A 88 28.30 19.67 -23.14
CA GLN A 88 28.82 18.70 -22.20
C GLN A 88 29.22 19.40 -20.93
N SER A 89 28.72 18.93 -19.78
CA SER A 89 29.22 19.45 -18.53
C SER A 89 30.52 18.76 -18.10
N THR A 90 31.44 19.57 -17.57
CA THR A 90 32.69 19.10 -16.97
C THR A 90 32.77 19.36 -15.47
N VAL A 91 31.72 19.94 -14.87
CA VAL A 91 31.66 20.20 -13.43
C VAL A 91 31.67 18.87 -12.68
N LEU A 92 32.61 18.71 -11.75
CA LEU A 92 32.62 17.60 -10.80
C LEU A 92 31.90 18.06 -9.54
N SER A 93 30.58 17.86 -9.45
CA SER A 93 29.84 18.23 -8.26
C SER A 93 28.70 17.26 -7.96
N THR A 94 28.62 16.85 -6.69
CA THR A 94 27.46 16.15 -6.11
C THR A 94 26.40 17.11 -5.58
N GLU A 95 26.66 18.42 -5.60
CA GLU A 95 25.68 19.44 -5.20
C GLU A 95 24.65 19.68 -6.33
N PHE A 96 23.48 20.21 -5.98
CA PHE A 96 22.34 20.44 -6.88
C PHE A 96 22.58 21.58 -7.89
N ILE A 97 23.52 21.38 -8.80
CA ILE A 97 23.93 22.37 -9.81
C ILE A 97 23.38 21.93 -11.17
N PRO A 98 22.46 22.70 -11.79
CA PRO A 98 22.00 22.42 -13.14
C PRO A 98 22.96 22.97 -14.19
N LEU A 99 23.01 22.32 -15.35
CA LEU A 99 23.72 22.85 -16.52
C LEU A 99 23.01 24.10 -17.09
N ILE A 100 21.68 24.06 -17.17
CA ILE A 100 20.84 25.18 -17.61
C ILE A 100 19.75 25.45 -16.56
N THR A 101 19.51 26.71 -16.24
CA THR A 101 18.37 27.12 -15.42
C THR A 101 17.56 28.21 -16.10
N ALA A 102 16.24 28.16 -15.94
CA ALA A 102 15.28 29.14 -16.43
C ALA A 102 14.23 29.42 -15.34
N ALA A 103 14.59 30.25 -14.36
CA ALA A 103 13.73 30.57 -13.22
C ALA A 103 13.05 31.95 -13.35
N SER A 104 11.81 32.03 -12.85
CA SER A 104 11.03 33.27 -12.73
C SER A 104 9.98 33.17 -11.64
N ALA A 105 9.30 34.30 -11.38
CA ALA A 105 8.04 34.29 -10.64
C ALA A 105 7.01 33.36 -11.31
N GLU A 106 6.10 32.81 -10.50
CA GLU A 106 5.05 31.90 -10.96
C GLU A 106 4.18 32.51 -12.07
N GLY A 107 3.79 31.68 -13.05
CA GLY A 107 2.96 32.11 -14.18
C GLY A 107 3.65 33.00 -15.22
N THR A 108 4.96 33.27 -15.09
CA THR A 108 5.65 34.13 -16.06
C THR A 108 5.74 33.45 -17.42
N SER A 109 5.17 34.09 -18.45
CA SER A 109 5.29 33.59 -19.83
C SER A 109 6.72 33.77 -20.34
N GLY A 110 7.36 32.65 -20.70
CA GLY A 110 8.62 32.64 -21.44
C GLY A 110 8.39 32.89 -22.91
N ASN A 111 7.50 32.11 -23.54
CA ASN A 111 7.40 32.02 -25.01
C ASN A 111 8.77 31.72 -25.63
N GLN A 112 9.40 30.66 -25.13
CA GLN A 112 10.77 30.28 -25.45
C GLN A 112 10.91 28.77 -25.54
N HIS A 113 12.03 28.31 -26.07
CA HIS A 113 12.28 26.88 -26.20
C HIS A 113 13.75 26.49 -26.08
N ILE A 114 13.99 25.21 -25.86
CA ILE A 114 15.29 24.55 -26.05
C ILE A 114 15.08 23.44 -27.06
N SER A 115 15.80 23.48 -28.18
CA SER A 115 15.65 22.48 -29.24
C SER A 115 16.93 22.10 -29.95
N ASN A 116 16.92 20.92 -30.58
CA ASN A 116 17.97 20.46 -31.50
C ASN A 116 19.38 20.48 -30.88
N ILE A 117 19.51 20.07 -29.62
CA ILE A 117 20.81 19.95 -28.94
C ILE A 117 20.94 18.62 -28.20
N LYS A 118 22.18 18.22 -27.94
CA LYS A 118 22.53 17.16 -27.00
C LYS A 118 23.07 17.77 -25.71
N LEU A 119 22.45 17.42 -24.58
CA LEU A 119 22.98 17.67 -23.24
C LEU A 119 23.60 16.38 -22.70
N ASN A 120 24.88 16.43 -22.36
CA ASN A 120 25.61 15.29 -21.82
C ASN A 120 26.17 15.62 -20.44
N GLY A 121 25.64 14.96 -19.40
CA GLY A 121 26.12 15.10 -18.03
C GLY A 121 27.45 14.39 -17.75
N ASN A 122 27.91 13.53 -18.67
CA ASN A 122 29.16 12.77 -18.59
C ASN A 122 29.31 11.94 -17.29
N ASN A 123 28.18 11.60 -16.65
CA ASN A 123 28.10 11.05 -15.29
C ASN A 123 28.91 11.86 -14.26
N LYS A 124 28.96 13.18 -14.42
CA LYS A 124 29.73 14.12 -13.56
C LYS A 124 28.88 15.19 -12.90
N VAL A 125 27.77 15.58 -13.54
CA VAL A 125 26.88 16.65 -13.07
C VAL A 125 25.56 16.15 -12.54
N SER A 126 25.07 16.84 -11.52
CA SER A 126 23.82 16.56 -10.84
C SER A 126 22.62 16.70 -11.78
N TRP A 127 22.32 17.90 -12.31
CA TRP A 127 21.06 18.18 -13.06
C TRP A 127 21.28 18.72 -14.49
N ALA A 128 20.41 18.37 -15.44
CA ALA A 128 20.50 18.92 -16.80
C ALA A 128 19.84 20.31 -16.92
N ILE A 129 18.53 20.37 -16.68
CA ILE A 129 17.73 21.59 -16.85
C ILE A 129 16.82 21.79 -15.64
N VAL A 130 16.77 23.01 -15.12
CA VAL A 130 15.76 23.46 -14.14
C VAL A 130 14.92 24.56 -14.75
N ILE A 131 13.61 24.37 -14.76
CA ILE A 131 12.61 25.39 -15.13
C ILE A 131 11.73 25.63 -13.91
N ALA A 132 11.58 26.89 -13.53
CA ALA A 132 10.81 27.29 -12.36
C ALA A 132 9.91 28.49 -12.66
N GLY A 133 8.60 28.35 -12.43
CA GLY A 133 7.62 29.44 -12.59
C GLY A 133 7.30 29.83 -14.02
N ARG A 134 7.78 29.09 -15.01
CA ARG A 134 7.71 29.46 -16.42
C ARG A 134 6.53 28.83 -17.16
N SER A 135 5.79 29.64 -17.91
CA SER A 135 4.74 29.23 -18.86
C SER A 135 5.20 29.39 -20.30
N ASN A 136 4.54 28.74 -21.24
CA ASN A 136 4.82 28.78 -22.68
C ASN A 136 6.29 28.46 -23.00
N PHE A 137 6.82 27.40 -22.38
CA PHE A 137 8.17 26.90 -22.63
C PHE A 137 8.08 25.50 -23.25
N SER A 138 8.83 25.27 -24.34
CA SER A 138 8.96 23.94 -24.94
C SER A 138 10.39 23.39 -24.86
N ILE A 139 10.51 22.07 -24.65
CA ILE A 139 11.77 21.33 -24.87
C ILE A 139 11.48 20.25 -25.90
N HIS A 140 12.18 20.29 -27.03
CA HIS A 140 11.92 19.32 -28.09
C HIS A 140 13.12 18.97 -28.97
N ASP A 141 13.07 17.80 -29.59
CA ASP A 141 14.10 17.30 -30.50
C ASP A 141 15.50 17.30 -29.84
N CYS A 142 15.54 17.08 -28.51
CA CYS A 142 16.77 17.06 -27.72
C CYS A 142 17.19 15.64 -27.32
N THR A 143 18.50 15.45 -27.13
CA THR A 143 19.06 14.26 -26.49
C THR A 143 19.65 14.64 -25.13
N ILE A 144 19.16 14.07 -24.03
CA ILE A 144 19.58 14.41 -22.67
C ILE A 144 20.04 13.13 -21.98
N VAL A 145 21.34 13.04 -21.68
CA VAL A 145 21.95 11.78 -21.22
C VAL A 145 22.95 11.95 -20.11
N ASP A 146 23.08 10.92 -19.28
CA ASP A 146 24.17 10.70 -18.32
C ASP A 146 24.32 11.80 -17.25
N PHE A 147 23.20 12.30 -16.72
CA PHE A 147 23.18 13.17 -15.55
C PHE A 147 23.06 12.35 -14.27
N ILE A 148 23.88 12.64 -13.27
CA ILE A 148 23.98 11.82 -12.05
C ILE A 148 22.66 11.83 -11.30
N ASP A 149 22.02 12.97 -11.02
CA ASP A 149 20.87 13.02 -10.09
C ASP A 149 19.51 13.16 -10.80
N ARG A 150 19.36 14.17 -11.68
CA ARG A 150 18.11 14.47 -12.40
C ARG A 150 18.38 14.90 -13.84
N GLY A 151 17.46 14.57 -14.75
CA GLY A 151 17.46 15.13 -16.09
C GLY A 151 16.88 16.52 -16.08
N ILE A 152 15.56 16.60 -16.19
CA ILE A 152 14.80 17.85 -16.24
C ILE A 152 13.99 18.00 -14.96
N VAL A 153 14.05 19.17 -14.35
CA VAL A 153 13.13 19.60 -13.28
C VAL A 153 12.28 20.73 -13.81
N TRP A 154 10.96 20.56 -13.78
CA TRP A 154 10.00 21.51 -14.32
C TRP A 154 8.94 21.84 -13.26
N GLY A 155 9.22 22.86 -12.47
CA GLY A 155 8.36 23.35 -11.40
C GLY A 155 7.55 24.58 -11.81
N GLY A 156 6.29 24.64 -11.38
CA GLY A 156 5.48 25.86 -11.41
C GLY A 156 5.89 26.89 -10.36
N ARG A 157 6.72 26.48 -9.39
CA ARG A 157 7.25 27.33 -8.31
C ARG A 157 8.77 27.48 -8.40
N SER A 158 9.29 28.57 -7.84
CA SER A 158 10.73 28.85 -7.75
C SER A 158 11.33 28.71 -6.35
N ASP A 159 10.50 28.50 -5.33
CA ASP A 159 10.92 28.42 -3.93
C ASP A 159 11.17 26.99 -3.43
N GLY A 160 10.88 25.98 -4.24
CA GLY A 160 11.18 24.58 -3.92
C GLY A 160 10.27 23.94 -2.86
N THR A 161 9.14 24.54 -2.50
CA THR A 161 8.22 24.00 -1.50
C THR A 161 7.25 22.96 -2.09
N ASP A 162 6.82 21.98 -1.29
CA ASP A 162 5.84 20.95 -1.67
C ASP A 162 4.36 21.44 -1.68
N THR A 163 4.15 22.75 -1.76
CA THR A 163 2.82 23.37 -1.69
C THR A 163 2.24 23.67 -3.06
N GLU A 164 0.92 23.71 -3.17
CA GLU A 164 0.24 24.12 -4.41
C GLU A 164 0.72 25.51 -4.87
N PRO A 165 1.04 25.72 -6.17
CA PRO A 165 1.38 27.04 -6.69
C PRO A 165 0.21 28.02 -6.58
N ALA A 166 0.50 29.29 -6.33
CA ALA A 166 -0.52 30.34 -6.39
C ALA A 166 -0.96 30.59 -7.84
N LEU A 167 -0.03 30.49 -8.79
CA LEU A 167 -0.28 30.52 -10.22
C LEU A 167 0.35 29.29 -10.90
N TYR A 168 -0.49 28.45 -11.49
CA TYR A 168 -0.01 27.30 -12.27
C TYR A 168 0.72 27.77 -13.52
N ALA A 169 1.83 27.10 -13.84
CA ALA A 169 2.48 27.26 -15.13
C ALA A 169 1.63 26.61 -16.23
N THR A 170 1.50 27.26 -17.39
CA THR A 170 0.62 26.84 -18.50
C THR A 170 1.35 26.81 -19.84
N GLY A 171 0.78 26.12 -20.83
CA GLY A 171 1.30 26.14 -22.21
C GLY A 171 2.66 25.46 -22.40
N ASN A 172 3.09 24.65 -21.43
CA ASN A 172 4.38 23.97 -21.46
C ASN A 172 4.28 22.64 -22.22
N THR A 173 5.30 22.32 -23.02
CA THR A 173 5.31 21.11 -23.84
C THR A 173 6.68 20.42 -23.85
N PHE A 174 6.70 19.10 -23.73
CA PHE A 174 7.91 18.28 -23.76
C PHE A 174 7.75 17.16 -24.80
N TYR A 175 8.42 17.26 -25.95
CA TYR A 175 8.18 16.31 -27.05
C TYR A 175 9.36 15.97 -27.95
N ASN A 176 9.29 14.81 -28.62
CA ASN A 176 10.34 14.32 -29.53
C ASN A 176 11.75 14.22 -28.87
N ASN A 177 11.82 14.06 -27.55
CA ASN A 177 13.10 13.99 -26.85
C ASN A 177 13.54 12.54 -26.62
N THR A 178 14.86 12.34 -26.57
CA THR A 178 15.48 11.14 -26.01
C THR A 178 16.12 11.48 -24.66
N VAL A 179 15.67 10.84 -23.59
CA VAL A 179 16.21 11.03 -22.24
C VAL A 179 16.66 9.69 -21.67
N ALA A 180 17.93 9.56 -21.30
CA ALA A 180 18.46 8.30 -20.79
C ALA A 180 19.47 8.45 -19.66
N ASN A 181 19.41 7.56 -18.66
CA ASN A 181 20.36 7.51 -17.55
C ASN A 181 20.50 8.85 -16.77
N CYS A 182 19.37 9.49 -16.49
CA CYS A 182 19.33 10.83 -15.88
C CYS A 182 18.66 10.84 -14.50
N ALA A 183 18.53 9.69 -13.82
CA ALA A 183 17.78 9.60 -12.57
C ALA A 183 18.37 8.60 -11.56
N THR A 184 18.62 9.04 -10.33
CA THR A 184 19.08 8.15 -9.22
C THR A 184 17.95 7.71 -8.30
N TYR A 185 18.18 6.56 -7.66
CA TYR A 185 17.58 6.24 -6.38
C TYR A 185 18.64 6.14 -5.26
N GLU A 186 18.45 6.94 -4.22
CA GLU A 186 19.22 6.89 -2.96
C GLU A 186 18.30 7.25 -1.81
N GLY A 187 17.49 6.29 -1.33
CA GLY A 187 16.45 6.50 -0.31
C GLY A 187 15.24 7.30 -0.79
N PHE A 188 15.44 8.23 -1.73
CA PHE A 188 14.40 8.97 -2.44
C PHE A 188 14.59 8.88 -3.95
N GLY A 189 13.47 8.88 -4.68
CA GLY A 189 13.47 8.72 -6.11
C GLY A 189 13.47 9.98 -6.94
N ARG A 190 14.44 10.09 -7.86
CA ARG A 190 14.53 11.19 -8.82
C ARG A 190 14.00 10.78 -10.19
N GLY A 191 13.58 11.75 -10.98
CA GLY A 191 13.07 11.56 -12.35
C GLY A 191 14.08 11.92 -13.44
N CYS A 192 14.00 11.25 -14.59
CA CYS A 192 14.57 11.75 -15.85
C CYS A 192 13.81 13.01 -16.26
N LEU A 193 12.49 13.01 -16.08
CA LEU A 193 11.62 14.17 -16.15
C LEU A 193 10.86 14.33 -14.82
N ASN A 194 11.02 15.49 -14.17
CA ASN A 194 10.34 15.82 -12.92
C ASN A 194 9.37 16.97 -13.16
N ILE A 195 8.10 16.81 -12.80
CA ILE A 195 7.06 17.80 -13.11
C ILE A 195 6.21 18.17 -11.90
N GLY A 196 5.94 19.46 -11.73
CA GLY A 196 5.06 19.98 -10.70
C GLY A 196 4.53 21.38 -10.99
N GLY A 197 3.37 21.72 -10.43
CA GLY A 197 2.72 23.02 -10.56
C GLY A 197 2.32 23.39 -11.99
N GLN A 198 1.85 22.41 -12.76
CA GLN A 198 1.53 22.55 -14.19
C GLN A 198 0.03 22.46 -14.46
N GLN A 199 -0.46 23.30 -15.37
CA GLN A 199 -1.81 23.22 -15.91
C GLN A 199 -1.79 23.12 -17.44
N GLY A 200 -2.33 22.02 -17.98
CA GLY A 200 -2.44 21.77 -19.41
C GLY A 200 -1.12 21.39 -20.08
N MET A 201 -0.10 20.93 -19.33
CA MET A 201 1.17 20.52 -19.90
C MET A 201 1.02 19.28 -20.79
N LEU A 202 1.75 19.24 -21.91
CA LEU A 202 1.74 18.12 -22.85
C LEU A 202 3.11 17.42 -22.89
N ILE A 203 3.12 16.10 -22.75
CA ILE A 203 4.34 15.26 -22.77
C ILE A 203 4.14 14.16 -23.81
N TYR A 204 4.79 14.25 -24.96
CA TYR A 204 4.51 13.33 -26.06
C TYR A 204 5.64 12.98 -27.01
N ASN A 205 5.56 11.82 -27.68
CA ASN A 205 6.56 11.36 -28.64
C ASN A 205 7.99 11.26 -28.08
N ASN A 206 8.15 11.06 -26.77
CA ASN A 206 9.48 10.94 -26.15
C ASN A 206 9.90 9.48 -26.00
N ASN A 207 11.21 9.27 -25.97
CA ASN A 207 11.84 8.02 -25.52
C ASN A 207 12.58 8.29 -24.20
N ILE A 208 12.02 7.81 -23.09
CA ILE A 208 12.56 8.05 -21.74
C ILE A 208 12.97 6.71 -21.13
N SER A 209 14.25 6.53 -20.82
CA SER A 209 14.81 5.28 -20.31
C SER A 209 15.66 5.46 -19.05
N GLN A 210 15.43 4.61 -18.06
CA GLN A 210 16.25 4.53 -16.85
C GLN A 210 16.58 3.07 -16.49
N THR A 211 17.53 2.51 -17.24
CA THR A 211 17.94 1.09 -17.15
C THR A 211 19.42 0.86 -16.86
N SER A 212 20.25 1.90 -16.96
CA SER A 212 21.70 1.75 -17.09
C SER A 212 22.46 1.71 -15.76
N ARG A 213 21.79 1.91 -14.62
CA ARG A 213 22.46 1.99 -13.31
C ARG A 213 22.49 0.64 -12.61
N PRO A 214 23.41 0.46 -11.63
CA PRO A 214 23.42 -0.73 -10.78
C PRO A 214 22.05 -1.01 -10.16
N HIS A 215 21.82 -2.27 -9.83
CA HIS A 215 20.59 -2.70 -9.19
C HIS A 215 20.31 -1.88 -7.91
N GLY A 216 19.07 -1.42 -7.75
CA GLY A 216 18.66 -0.57 -6.63
C GLY A 216 19.21 0.87 -6.67
N LYS A 217 19.72 1.35 -7.82
CA LYS A 217 20.18 2.74 -8.00
C LYS A 217 19.51 3.48 -9.15
N ASN A 218 18.65 2.80 -9.90
CA ASN A 218 17.87 3.42 -10.98
C ASN A 218 16.75 4.26 -10.36
N GLY A 219 16.70 5.54 -10.76
CA GLY A 219 15.56 6.39 -10.49
C GLY A 219 14.35 6.06 -11.39
N TRP A 220 13.62 7.10 -11.75
CA TRP A 220 12.34 7.00 -12.44
C TRP A 220 12.37 7.71 -13.79
N PRO A 221 11.74 7.16 -14.84
CA PRO A 221 11.52 7.89 -16.07
C PRO A 221 10.74 9.20 -15.86
N ILE A 222 9.58 9.17 -15.19
CA ILE A 222 8.79 10.37 -14.86
C ILE A 222 8.45 10.37 -13.37
N LYS A 223 8.70 11.48 -12.69
CA LYS A 223 8.46 11.66 -11.25
C LYS A 223 7.81 13.02 -11.00
N TYR A 224 7.00 13.15 -9.96
CA TYR A 224 6.51 14.45 -9.54
C TYR A 224 7.64 15.35 -8.99
N TRP A 225 7.37 16.65 -8.91
CA TRP A 225 8.22 17.65 -8.29
C TRP A 225 7.38 18.56 -7.39
N ASN A 226 7.90 19.03 -6.26
CA ASN A 226 7.21 19.95 -5.34
C ASN A 226 5.78 19.50 -4.96
N GLY A 227 5.63 18.27 -4.50
CA GLY A 227 4.31 17.69 -4.20
C GLY A 227 3.41 17.44 -5.42
N GLY A 228 3.90 17.64 -6.64
CA GLY A 228 3.13 17.46 -7.87
C GLY A 228 2.30 18.70 -8.18
N TRP A 229 0.97 18.62 -7.99
CA TRP A 229 0.01 19.67 -8.37
C TRP A 229 -0.10 19.79 -9.89
N LEU A 230 -0.82 18.83 -10.48
CA LEU A 230 -0.94 18.70 -11.94
C LEU A 230 -2.42 18.77 -12.34
N LYS A 231 -2.74 19.72 -13.22
CA LYS A 231 -4.10 19.96 -13.71
C LYS A 231 -4.14 19.79 -15.22
N GLY A 232 -5.02 18.95 -15.76
CA GLY A 232 -5.19 18.77 -17.21
C GLY A 232 -3.91 18.28 -17.93
N LEU A 233 -3.02 17.58 -17.22
CA LEU A 233 -1.77 17.04 -17.77
C LEU A 233 -2.08 15.97 -18.82
N LYS A 234 -1.35 15.94 -19.94
CA LYS A 234 -1.44 14.87 -20.92
C LYS A 234 -0.09 14.20 -21.17
N ILE A 235 -0.02 12.88 -21.05
CA ILE A 235 1.16 12.06 -21.35
C ILE A 235 0.78 11.05 -22.44
N TYR A 236 1.31 11.19 -23.66
CA TYR A 236 0.88 10.34 -24.76
C TYR A 236 1.92 10.02 -25.84
N ASN A 237 1.76 8.89 -26.54
CA ASN A 237 2.67 8.46 -27.61
C ASN A 237 4.15 8.35 -27.17
N ASN A 238 4.43 8.08 -25.89
CA ASN A 238 5.79 7.94 -25.39
C ASN A 238 6.21 6.45 -25.32
N THR A 239 7.51 6.22 -25.42
CA THR A 239 8.14 4.97 -24.97
C THR A 239 8.86 5.24 -23.66
N ILE A 240 8.43 4.58 -22.59
CA ILE A 240 8.90 4.80 -21.22
C ILE A 240 9.43 3.47 -20.70
N THR A 241 10.72 3.41 -20.41
CA THR A 241 11.41 2.17 -20.03
C THR A 241 12.10 2.31 -18.69
N LYS A 242 11.72 1.49 -17.72
CA LYS A 242 12.41 1.34 -16.43
C LYS A 242 13.11 -0.01 -16.37
N ALA A 243 14.22 -0.08 -15.64
CA ALA A 243 14.80 -1.37 -15.24
C ALA A 243 13.74 -2.25 -14.55
N VAL A 244 13.78 -3.55 -14.86
CA VAL A 244 12.96 -4.56 -14.17
C VAL A 244 13.17 -4.45 -12.66
N PHE A 245 12.09 -4.39 -11.89
CA PHE A 245 12.17 -4.31 -10.44
C PHE A 245 12.79 -5.60 -9.84
N GLY A 246 13.71 -5.47 -8.90
CA GLY A 246 14.33 -6.61 -8.23
C GLY A 246 14.37 -6.51 -6.71
N GLY A 247 13.50 -5.68 -6.12
CA GLY A 247 13.27 -5.65 -4.67
C GLY A 247 12.32 -6.76 -4.22
N THR A 248 12.43 -7.17 -2.96
CA THR A 248 11.59 -8.25 -2.39
C THR A 248 10.17 -7.77 -2.08
N TYR A 249 10.02 -6.49 -1.76
CA TYR A 249 8.75 -5.81 -1.49
C TYR A 249 8.86 -4.34 -1.93
N ASN A 250 7.73 -3.67 -2.08
CA ASN A 250 7.69 -2.25 -2.42
C ASN A 250 8.49 -1.42 -1.39
N GLY A 251 9.48 -0.64 -1.84
CA GLY A 251 10.41 0.10 -0.99
C GLY A 251 11.75 -0.60 -0.71
N ASP A 252 11.87 -1.91 -0.98
CA ASP A 252 13.15 -2.64 -0.90
C ASP A 252 14.06 -2.22 -2.05
N ASN A 253 14.99 -1.30 -1.78
CA ASN A 253 15.93 -0.76 -2.75
C ASN A 253 15.28 -0.13 -4.00
N GLY A 254 14.05 0.37 -3.87
CA GLY A 254 13.34 1.11 -4.90
C GLY A 254 11.87 0.71 -4.99
N TRP A 255 11.24 1.10 -6.10
CA TRP A 255 9.84 0.79 -6.41
C TRP A 255 9.67 0.41 -7.88
N ASP A 256 8.57 -0.25 -8.20
CA ASP A 256 8.23 -0.81 -9.52
C ASP A 256 7.70 0.21 -10.53
N PHE A 257 7.26 1.39 -10.07
CA PHE A 257 6.69 2.41 -10.94
C PHE A 257 7.72 3.06 -11.86
N ALA A 258 7.32 3.35 -13.11
CA ALA A 258 8.04 4.13 -14.11
C ALA A 258 7.55 5.59 -14.19
N ILE A 259 6.27 5.80 -13.85
CA ILE A 259 5.64 7.10 -13.73
C ILE A 259 5.08 7.20 -12.31
N GLU A 260 5.38 8.28 -11.61
CA GLU A 260 4.77 8.57 -10.31
C GLU A 260 4.37 10.05 -10.22
N LEU A 261 3.08 10.29 -10.02
CA LEU A 261 2.48 11.63 -10.03
C LEU A 261 1.61 11.85 -8.79
N TRP A 262 1.61 13.08 -8.27
CA TRP A 262 0.92 13.45 -7.03
C TRP A 262 0.00 14.65 -7.22
N ASN A 263 -1.12 14.70 -6.50
CA ASN A 263 -2.10 15.80 -6.52
C ASN A 263 -2.61 16.09 -7.94
N GLN A 264 -3.37 15.14 -8.49
CA GLN A 264 -3.82 15.13 -9.88
C GLN A 264 -5.26 15.62 -10.03
N SER A 265 -5.55 16.37 -11.10
CA SER A 265 -6.91 16.63 -11.58
C SER A 265 -6.97 16.73 -13.10
N GLY A 266 -7.80 15.92 -13.75
CA GLY A 266 -7.93 15.91 -15.21
C GLY A 266 -6.71 15.36 -15.95
N THR A 267 -5.86 14.55 -15.30
CA THR A 267 -4.68 13.96 -15.94
C THR A 267 -5.08 12.85 -16.91
N GLU A 268 -4.53 12.87 -18.13
CA GLU A 268 -4.83 11.91 -19.20
C GLU A 268 -3.54 11.22 -19.67
N ILE A 269 -3.49 9.89 -19.64
CA ILE A 269 -2.31 9.10 -19.99
C ILE A 269 -2.72 8.08 -21.06
N TYR A 270 -2.21 8.21 -22.29
CA TYR A 270 -2.69 7.36 -23.39
C TYR A 270 -1.72 7.08 -24.52
N ASN A 271 -1.95 5.98 -25.26
CA ASN A 271 -1.10 5.55 -26.38
C ASN A 271 0.39 5.42 -26.05
N ASN A 272 0.75 5.14 -24.79
CA ASN A 272 2.14 4.95 -24.38
C ASN A 272 2.51 3.46 -24.37
N LYS A 273 3.82 3.20 -24.53
CA LYS A 273 4.44 1.91 -24.20
C LYS A 273 5.26 2.06 -22.94
N ILE A 274 4.83 1.43 -21.85
CA ILE A 274 5.38 1.64 -20.50
C ILE A 274 5.90 0.31 -19.94
N GLN A 275 7.19 0.27 -19.58
CA GLN A 275 7.78 -0.81 -18.77
C GLN A 275 7.99 -0.29 -17.34
N GLY A 276 7.28 -0.90 -16.38
CA GLY A 276 7.11 -0.43 -15.00
C GLY A 276 5.69 0.10 -14.74
N ALA A 277 5.33 0.27 -13.47
CA ALA A 277 3.98 0.68 -13.09
C ALA A 277 3.70 2.17 -13.36
N VAL A 278 2.42 2.54 -13.45
CA VAL A 278 1.94 3.93 -13.43
C VAL A 278 1.31 4.19 -12.07
N ASP A 279 1.94 5.03 -11.27
CA ASP A 279 1.55 5.33 -9.89
C ASP A 279 0.97 6.75 -9.76
N LEU A 280 -0.27 6.85 -9.31
CA LEU A 280 -1.03 8.10 -9.28
C LEU A 280 -1.65 8.30 -7.90
N CYS A 281 -1.17 9.32 -7.20
CA CYS A 281 -1.52 9.59 -5.81
C CYS A 281 -2.38 10.85 -5.70
N TRP A 282 -3.37 10.84 -4.81
CA TRP A 282 -4.29 11.97 -4.58
C TRP A 282 -5.04 12.40 -5.86
N ASN A 283 -5.97 11.56 -6.28
CA ASN A 283 -6.73 11.69 -7.52
C ASN A 283 -8.09 12.34 -7.28
N VAL A 284 -8.20 13.65 -7.51
CA VAL A 284 -9.44 14.41 -7.34
C VAL A 284 -9.84 15.07 -8.66
N LYS A 285 -11.13 15.07 -9.02
CA LYS A 285 -11.49 15.58 -10.36
C LYS A 285 -11.32 17.10 -10.48
N GLY A 286 -11.52 17.83 -9.38
CA GLY A 286 -11.60 19.29 -9.40
C GLY A 286 -12.70 19.78 -10.36
N GLN A 287 -12.31 20.58 -11.35
CA GLN A 287 -13.19 21.10 -12.41
C GLN A 287 -13.25 20.21 -13.66
N TYR A 288 -12.52 19.11 -13.68
CA TYR A 288 -12.42 18.20 -14.82
C TYR A 288 -13.49 17.10 -14.75
N PRO A 289 -13.85 16.47 -15.88
CA PRO A 289 -14.81 15.38 -15.90
C PRO A 289 -14.33 14.12 -15.15
N TYR A 290 -13.03 13.96 -14.97
CA TYR A 290 -12.36 12.86 -14.28
C TYR A 290 -11.15 13.36 -13.48
N SER A 291 -10.70 12.62 -12.48
CA SER A 291 -9.40 12.88 -11.82
C SER A 291 -8.25 12.41 -12.71
N VAL A 292 -8.32 11.16 -13.14
CA VAL A 292 -7.35 10.52 -14.01
C VAL A 292 -8.08 9.70 -15.07
N TYR A 293 -7.58 9.77 -16.31
CA TYR A 293 -8.06 8.98 -17.44
C TYR A 293 -6.86 8.27 -18.08
N VAL A 294 -6.75 6.96 -17.81
CA VAL A 294 -5.63 6.14 -18.32
C VAL A 294 -6.20 5.20 -19.37
N HIS A 295 -5.80 5.38 -20.63
CA HIS A 295 -6.39 4.62 -21.72
C HIS A 295 -5.47 4.30 -22.90
N ASP A 296 -5.76 3.21 -23.63
CA ASP A 296 -5.03 2.84 -24.85
C ASP A 296 -3.50 2.67 -24.65
N ASN A 297 -3.04 2.37 -23.43
CA ASN A 297 -1.62 2.12 -23.16
C ASN A 297 -1.27 0.63 -23.24
N PHE A 298 -0.04 0.34 -23.62
CA PHE A 298 0.61 -0.94 -23.28
C PHE A 298 1.42 -0.73 -22.00
N ILE A 299 1.11 -1.49 -20.94
CA ILE A 299 1.80 -1.42 -19.65
C ILE A 299 2.27 -2.82 -19.27
N GLY A 300 3.57 -2.97 -19.06
CA GLY A 300 4.14 -4.21 -18.57
C GLY A 300 5.53 -4.54 -19.10
N GLN A 301 6.13 -5.56 -18.50
CA GLN A 301 7.48 -6.00 -18.86
C GLN A 301 7.47 -6.92 -20.10
N PRO A 302 8.61 -7.06 -20.80
CA PRO A 302 8.76 -8.01 -21.89
C PRO A 302 8.44 -9.47 -21.50
N ALA A 303 8.69 -9.83 -20.24
CA ALA A 303 8.37 -11.13 -19.65
C ALA A 303 7.93 -10.96 -18.19
N LEU A 304 7.23 -11.96 -17.65
CA LEU A 304 6.78 -11.95 -16.26
C LEU A 304 7.98 -11.93 -15.31
N ASN A 305 7.98 -11.05 -14.32
CA ASN A 305 9.04 -10.95 -13.34
C ASN A 305 8.87 -11.98 -12.22
N THR A 306 9.97 -12.35 -11.55
CA THR A 306 9.94 -13.12 -10.30
C THR A 306 9.56 -12.26 -9.08
N HIS A 307 9.68 -10.94 -9.20
CA HIS A 307 9.33 -9.95 -8.16
C HIS A 307 7.98 -9.28 -8.48
N ARG A 308 7.40 -8.59 -7.50
CA ARG A 308 6.12 -7.88 -7.66
C ARG A 308 6.32 -6.64 -8.51
N GLU A 309 5.61 -6.57 -9.64
CA GLU A 309 5.48 -5.36 -10.45
C GLU A 309 4.02 -5.14 -10.83
N SER A 310 3.50 -3.96 -10.52
CA SER A 310 2.13 -3.58 -10.76
C SER A 310 1.98 -2.97 -12.15
N GLY A 311 0.75 -2.92 -12.67
CA GLY A 311 0.43 -2.20 -13.89
C GLY A 311 0.08 -0.74 -13.59
N ILE A 312 -1.06 -0.51 -12.98
CA ILE A 312 -1.54 0.81 -12.56
C ILE A 312 -1.77 0.79 -11.05
N ILE A 313 -1.31 1.82 -10.34
CA ILE A 313 -1.49 2.02 -8.91
C ILE A 313 -2.22 3.35 -8.70
N LEU A 314 -3.28 3.30 -7.91
CA LEU A 314 -4.06 4.46 -7.48
C LEU A 314 -3.91 4.56 -5.96
N GLU A 315 -3.25 5.60 -5.48
CA GLU A 315 -2.99 5.79 -4.05
C GLU A 315 -3.84 6.89 -3.43
N GLU A 316 -4.16 6.70 -2.16
CA GLU A 316 -4.93 7.66 -1.36
C GLU A 316 -6.32 7.89 -1.99
N ILE A 317 -6.86 9.11 -1.85
CA ILE A 317 -8.16 9.47 -2.40
C ILE A 317 -8.21 9.21 -3.91
N THR A 318 -9.31 8.60 -4.36
CA THR A 318 -9.57 8.39 -5.79
C THR A 318 -11.03 8.67 -6.13
N GLU A 319 -11.28 9.82 -6.75
CA GLU A 319 -12.60 10.26 -7.20
C GLU A 319 -12.64 10.24 -8.74
N LYS A 320 -13.63 9.61 -9.37
CA LYS A 320 -13.84 9.63 -10.84
C LYS A 320 -12.62 9.24 -11.67
N ALA A 321 -11.91 8.19 -11.27
CA ALA A 321 -10.88 7.60 -12.12
C ALA A 321 -11.53 6.76 -13.23
N ILE A 322 -11.03 6.92 -14.46
CA ILE A 322 -11.45 6.12 -15.62
C ILE A 322 -10.23 5.38 -16.16
N ILE A 323 -10.28 4.05 -16.15
CA ILE A 323 -9.22 3.20 -16.68
C ILE A 323 -9.81 2.33 -17.79
N GLU A 324 -9.47 2.60 -19.05
CA GLU A 324 -10.07 1.86 -20.17
C GLU A 324 -9.13 1.47 -21.31
N LYS A 325 -9.43 0.37 -22.01
CA LYS A 325 -8.72 -0.03 -23.25
C LYS A 325 -7.20 -0.18 -23.10
N ASN A 326 -6.69 -0.34 -21.89
CA ASN A 326 -5.27 -0.61 -21.69
C ASN A 326 -4.98 -2.09 -21.89
N GLN A 327 -3.80 -2.40 -22.42
CA GLN A 327 -3.21 -3.73 -22.40
C GLN A 327 -2.19 -3.81 -21.27
N LEU A 328 -2.57 -4.48 -20.18
CA LEU A 328 -1.69 -4.76 -19.05
C LEU A 328 -1.19 -6.20 -19.17
N LYS A 329 0.10 -6.39 -19.39
CA LYS A 329 0.65 -7.72 -19.71
C LYS A 329 1.93 -8.00 -18.95
N ASN A 330 2.05 -9.23 -18.46
CA ASN A 330 3.23 -9.66 -17.69
C ASN A 330 3.48 -8.83 -16.42
N VAL A 331 2.40 -8.47 -15.73
CA VAL A 331 2.44 -7.76 -14.44
C VAL A 331 1.96 -8.68 -13.32
N CYS A 332 2.43 -8.45 -12.10
CA CYS A 332 1.98 -9.13 -10.89
C CYS A 332 0.55 -8.76 -10.53
N THR A 333 0.27 -7.45 -10.54
CA THR A 333 -1.06 -6.90 -10.30
C THR A 333 -1.47 -6.04 -11.49
N GLY A 334 -2.68 -6.23 -12.01
CA GLY A 334 -3.22 -5.38 -13.08
C GLY A 334 -3.41 -3.94 -12.59
N ILE A 335 -4.40 -3.74 -11.72
CA ILE A 335 -4.71 -2.44 -11.11
C ILE A 335 -4.73 -2.59 -9.59
N ALA A 336 -4.01 -1.71 -8.90
CA ALA A 336 -3.88 -1.72 -7.46
C ALA A 336 -4.40 -0.42 -6.85
N PHE A 337 -5.06 -0.53 -5.70
CA PHE A 337 -5.46 0.59 -4.86
C PHE A 337 -4.67 0.52 -3.55
N SER A 338 -3.82 1.53 -3.33
CA SER A 338 -3.05 1.70 -2.10
C SER A 338 -3.83 2.64 -1.19
N THR A 339 -4.34 2.12 -0.08
CA THR A 339 -5.30 2.83 0.76
C THR A 339 -4.78 3.05 2.17
N TYR A 340 -5.15 4.18 2.77
CA TYR A 340 -4.92 4.51 4.16
C TYR A 340 -6.24 4.59 4.94
N ASN A 341 -6.15 4.84 6.24
CA ASN A 341 -7.32 4.99 7.10
C ASN A 341 -8.30 6.05 6.58
N SER A 342 -9.57 5.67 6.40
CA SER A 342 -10.65 6.54 5.95
C SER A 342 -10.50 7.09 4.53
N THR A 343 -9.69 6.44 3.69
CA THR A 343 -9.53 6.82 2.28
C THR A 343 -10.85 6.66 1.51
N PRO A 344 -11.38 7.71 0.85
CA PRO A 344 -12.57 7.59 0.02
C PRO A 344 -12.21 7.26 -1.43
N ILE A 345 -12.92 6.28 -1.99
CA ILE A 345 -12.83 5.87 -3.39
C ILE A 345 -14.23 5.97 -3.98
N SER A 346 -14.40 6.81 -4.99
CA SER A 346 -15.74 7.09 -5.54
C SER A 346 -15.77 7.23 -7.05
N ASP A 347 -16.89 6.81 -7.64
CA ASP A 347 -17.20 6.95 -9.07
C ASP A 347 -16.13 6.37 -10.02
N VAL A 348 -15.48 5.27 -9.62
CA VAL A 348 -14.40 4.66 -10.41
C VAL A 348 -14.96 3.72 -11.48
N ILE A 349 -14.44 3.83 -12.71
CA ILE A 349 -14.80 2.99 -13.85
C ILE A 349 -13.54 2.31 -14.40
N ILE A 350 -13.55 0.98 -14.41
CA ILE A 350 -12.54 0.14 -15.04
C ILE A 350 -13.22 -0.65 -16.14
N LYS A 351 -12.92 -0.37 -17.41
CA LYS A 351 -13.62 -1.01 -18.52
C LYS A 351 -12.78 -1.31 -19.74
N ASP A 352 -13.16 -2.31 -20.52
CA ASP A 352 -12.52 -2.60 -21.82
C ASP A 352 -11.01 -2.90 -21.74
N ASN A 353 -10.45 -3.17 -20.56
CA ASN A 353 -9.02 -3.46 -20.41
C ASN A 353 -8.73 -4.94 -20.69
N ILE A 354 -7.53 -5.20 -21.21
CA ILE A 354 -6.99 -6.55 -21.41
C ILE A 354 -5.82 -6.74 -20.45
N MET A 355 -6.05 -7.52 -19.39
CA MET A 355 -5.07 -7.91 -18.38
C MET A 355 -4.69 -9.38 -18.61
N GLU A 356 -3.48 -9.63 -19.08
CA GLU A 356 -3.03 -10.96 -19.49
C GLU A 356 -1.72 -11.37 -18.82
N ASN A 357 -1.63 -12.67 -18.52
CA ASN A 357 -0.46 -13.27 -17.89
C ASN A 357 -0.15 -12.64 -16.52
N ILE A 358 -1.20 -12.41 -15.72
CA ILE A 358 -1.08 -11.77 -14.40
C ILE A 358 -0.48 -12.75 -13.37
N GLY A 359 0.55 -12.31 -12.63
CA GLY A 359 1.21 -13.10 -11.57
C GLY A 359 2.72 -12.84 -11.46
N THR A 360 3.46 -13.75 -10.84
CA THR A 360 4.94 -13.71 -10.77
C THR A 360 5.53 -15.08 -11.06
N LEU A 361 6.76 -15.16 -11.57
CA LEU A 361 7.45 -16.43 -11.76
C LEU A 361 8.00 -17.01 -10.45
N ASN A 362 8.06 -18.34 -10.36
CA ASN A 362 8.82 -19.10 -9.34
C ASN A 362 8.30 -19.01 -7.90
N THR A 363 7.03 -18.67 -7.68
CA THR A 363 6.41 -18.64 -6.35
C THR A 363 5.47 -19.82 -6.07
N GLY A 364 5.12 -20.60 -7.09
CA GLY A 364 4.11 -21.67 -7.02
C GLY A 364 2.68 -21.13 -7.05
N LYS A 365 1.69 -22.01 -7.25
CA LYS A 365 0.26 -21.63 -7.27
C LYS A 365 -0.11 -20.80 -6.03
N GLY A 366 -0.58 -19.59 -6.26
CA GLY A 366 -0.86 -18.59 -5.25
C GLY A 366 0.25 -17.58 -5.00
N SER A 367 0.76 -17.02 -6.09
CA SER A 367 1.72 -15.93 -6.13
C SER A 367 1.13 -14.63 -5.53
N PHE A 368 1.98 -13.65 -5.28
CA PHE A 368 1.56 -12.29 -4.95
C PHE A 368 0.78 -11.69 -6.13
N GLY A 369 -0.12 -10.74 -5.84
CA GLY A 369 -0.86 -9.95 -6.83
C GLY A 369 -2.30 -10.38 -7.08
N ALA A 370 -2.94 -9.68 -8.02
CA ALA A 370 -4.35 -9.86 -8.40
C ALA A 370 -4.64 -9.24 -9.77
N GLY A 371 -5.82 -9.51 -10.34
CA GLY A 371 -6.31 -8.68 -11.45
C GLY A 371 -6.53 -7.23 -10.99
N ILE A 372 -7.36 -7.07 -9.97
CA ILE A 372 -7.58 -5.81 -9.24
C ILE A 372 -7.48 -6.10 -7.74
N GLU A 373 -6.72 -5.29 -7.00
CA GLU A 373 -6.63 -5.42 -5.54
C GLU A 373 -6.63 -4.09 -4.80
N PHE A 374 -7.00 -4.18 -3.52
CA PHE A 374 -6.91 -3.12 -2.53
C PHE A 374 -6.00 -3.61 -1.42
N TYR A 375 -5.00 -2.82 -1.05
CA TYR A 375 -4.13 -3.08 0.09
C TYR A 375 -3.98 -1.82 0.96
N SER A 376 -3.64 -2.02 2.23
CA SER A 376 -3.46 -0.92 3.18
C SER A 376 -2.15 -1.05 3.96
N ASP A 377 -1.49 0.09 4.19
CA ASP A 377 -0.31 0.21 5.06
C ASP A 377 -0.71 0.24 6.55
N GLY A 378 -1.20 -0.89 7.06
CA GLY A 378 -1.41 -1.10 8.50
C GLY A 378 -2.83 -0.84 9.02
N HIS A 379 -3.75 -0.31 8.22
CA HIS A 379 -5.14 -0.12 8.66
C HIS A 379 -6.20 -0.32 7.56
N ASN A 380 -7.13 -1.25 7.81
CA ASN A 380 -8.21 -1.64 6.89
C ASN A 380 -9.49 -0.82 7.16
N ASN A 381 -9.61 0.40 6.61
CA ASN A 381 -10.79 1.25 6.83
C ASN A 381 -11.06 2.26 5.69
N TYR A 382 -10.88 1.88 4.42
CA TYR A 382 -11.25 2.72 3.28
C TYR A 382 -12.73 2.55 2.91
N SER A 383 -13.26 3.44 2.07
CA SER A 383 -14.65 3.37 1.61
C SER A 383 -14.74 3.36 0.09
N ILE A 384 -15.70 2.61 -0.43
CA ILE A 384 -16.03 2.59 -1.85
C ILE A 384 -17.47 3.06 -2.04
N ASP A 385 -17.69 4.02 -2.94
CA ASP A 385 -19.02 4.38 -3.44
C ASP A 385 -19.03 4.46 -4.97
N ASN A 386 -19.89 3.67 -5.61
CA ASN A 386 -20.01 3.58 -7.07
C ASN A 386 -18.71 3.15 -7.77
N PHE A 387 -18.51 1.83 -7.84
CA PHE A 387 -17.33 1.22 -8.45
C PHE A 387 -17.76 0.21 -9.52
N THR A 388 -17.31 0.41 -10.76
CA THR A 388 -17.72 -0.40 -11.89
C THR A 388 -16.53 -1.07 -12.57
N VAL A 389 -16.56 -2.39 -12.66
CA VAL A 389 -15.66 -3.22 -13.45
C VAL A 389 -16.47 -3.85 -14.58
N VAL A 390 -16.30 -3.38 -15.82
CA VAL A 390 -17.15 -3.80 -16.94
C VAL A 390 -16.39 -4.12 -18.22
N ASN A 391 -16.74 -5.22 -18.89
CA ASN A 391 -16.17 -5.58 -20.19
C ASN A 391 -14.63 -5.74 -20.22
N ASN A 392 -14.02 -6.15 -19.11
CA ASN A 392 -12.57 -6.41 -19.05
C ASN A 392 -12.28 -7.90 -19.32
N LYS A 393 -11.09 -8.18 -19.87
CA LYS A 393 -10.52 -9.53 -19.93
C LYS A 393 -9.37 -9.63 -18.92
N ILE A 394 -9.52 -10.45 -17.88
CA ILE A 394 -8.59 -10.55 -16.76
C ILE A 394 -8.15 -12.02 -16.57
N ILE A 395 -6.94 -12.33 -17.03
CA ILE A 395 -6.45 -13.72 -17.12
C ILE A 395 -5.13 -13.87 -16.35
N ALA A 396 -5.16 -14.67 -15.30
CA ALA A 396 -3.98 -15.06 -14.54
C ALA A 396 -3.06 -15.99 -15.35
N ASN A 397 -1.75 -15.93 -15.04
CA ASN A 397 -0.75 -16.89 -15.50
C ASN A 397 -1.14 -18.31 -15.06
N SER A 398 -1.12 -19.29 -15.97
CA SER A 398 -1.61 -20.65 -15.68
C SER A 398 -0.68 -21.50 -14.79
N LYS A 399 0.58 -21.11 -14.62
CA LYS A 399 1.59 -21.84 -13.82
C LYS A 399 1.70 -21.28 -12.40
N ASP A 400 1.80 -19.96 -12.28
CA ASP A 400 1.99 -19.23 -11.03
C ASP A 400 0.87 -18.20 -10.83
N ASN A 401 -0.37 -18.68 -10.83
CA ASN A 401 -1.54 -17.83 -10.73
C ASN A 401 -1.65 -17.11 -9.36
N PRO A 402 -1.98 -15.81 -9.36
CA PRO A 402 -2.34 -15.10 -8.14
C PRO A 402 -3.63 -15.65 -7.52
N TRP A 403 -3.89 -15.25 -6.27
CA TRP A 403 -5.08 -15.69 -5.54
C TRP A 403 -6.37 -15.11 -6.10
N ASN A 404 -6.42 -13.81 -6.34
CA ASN A 404 -7.69 -13.12 -6.53
C ASN A 404 -7.79 -12.49 -7.91
N GLY A 405 -8.94 -12.66 -8.56
CA GLY A 405 -9.28 -11.86 -9.74
C GLY A 405 -9.50 -10.40 -9.33
N LEU A 406 -10.56 -10.16 -8.56
CA LEU A 406 -10.90 -8.87 -7.96
C LEU A 406 -10.91 -9.03 -6.43
N ALA A 407 -10.02 -8.34 -5.71
CA ALA A 407 -9.85 -8.48 -4.28
C ALA A 407 -10.27 -7.21 -3.53
N PHE A 408 -11.40 -7.25 -2.83
CA PHE A 408 -11.90 -6.16 -1.99
C PHE A 408 -11.73 -6.54 -0.51
N GLY A 409 -10.52 -6.34 0.01
CA GLY A 409 -10.18 -6.64 1.40
C GLY A 409 -10.08 -5.37 2.24
N GLY A 410 -10.67 -5.36 3.43
CA GLY A 410 -10.45 -4.31 4.43
C GLY A 410 -11.27 -3.03 4.27
N ALA A 411 -12.32 -3.03 3.46
CA ALA A 411 -13.21 -1.89 3.34
C ALA A 411 -14.08 -1.69 4.60
N ALA A 412 -14.31 -0.44 4.98
CA ALA A 412 -15.26 -0.03 6.01
C ALA A 412 -16.71 -0.18 5.54
N TYR A 413 -16.96 0.23 4.29
CA TYR A 413 -18.21 0.03 3.56
C TYR A 413 -17.98 0.07 2.06
N ILE A 414 -18.83 -0.64 1.32
CA ILE A 414 -18.86 -0.65 -0.15
C ILE A 414 -20.29 -0.41 -0.60
N GLN A 415 -20.52 0.68 -1.32
CA GLN A 415 -21.81 1.02 -1.93
C GLN A 415 -21.71 0.89 -3.44
N ASN A 416 -22.72 0.29 -4.07
CA ASN A 416 -22.87 0.23 -5.52
C ASN A 416 -21.66 -0.38 -6.28
N LEU A 417 -21.26 -1.60 -5.91
CA LEU A 417 -20.21 -2.35 -6.62
C LEU A 417 -20.82 -3.16 -7.79
N LYS A 418 -20.29 -2.95 -9.00
CA LYS A 418 -20.76 -3.61 -10.23
C LYS A 418 -19.61 -4.33 -10.92
N VAL A 419 -19.82 -5.61 -11.21
CA VAL A 419 -18.89 -6.48 -11.95
C VAL A 419 -19.66 -7.14 -13.08
N GLN A 420 -19.60 -6.57 -14.28
CA GLN A 420 -20.48 -6.93 -15.39
C GLN A 420 -19.73 -7.23 -16.69
N ASN A 421 -20.17 -8.21 -17.46
CA ASN A 421 -19.63 -8.50 -18.80
C ASN A 421 -18.11 -8.80 -18.86
N ASN A 422 -17.47 -9.17 -17.74
CA ASN A 422 -16.03 -9.43 -17.73
C ASN A 422 -15.72 -10.89 -18.10
N THR A 423 -14.56 -11.14 -18.68
CA THR A 423 -13.96 -12.47 -18.78
C THR A 423 -12.88 -12.60 -17.73
N ILE A 424 -13.08 -13.44 -16.70
CA ILE A 424 -12.12 -13.57 -15.59
C ILE A 424 -11.73 -15.04 -15.41
N ALA A 425 -10.43 -15.34 -15.42
CA ALA A 425 -9.97 -16.72 -15.41
C ALA A 425 -8.67 -17.00 -14.67
N ASN A 426 -8.55 -18.26 -14.25
CA ASN A 426 -7.36 -18.91 -13.70
C ASN A 426 -6.89 -18.41 -12.34
N PHE A 427 -7.73 -17.80 -11.50
CA PHE A 427 -7.33 -17.33 -10.16
C PHE A 427 -7.45 -18.42 -9.08
N SER A 428 -6.49 -18.48 -8.15
CA SER A 428 -6.33 -19.58 -7.17
C SER A 428 -7.29 -19.56 -5.96
N ALA A 429 -7.97 -18.45 -5.69
CA ALA A 429 -8.98 -18.33 -4.64
C ALA A 429 -10.38 -18.12 -5.24
N GLY A 430 -10.55 -17.10 -6.08
CA GLY A 430 -11.80 -16.79 -6.75
C GLY A 430 -11.63 -15.65 -7.75
N TYR A 431 -12.59 -15.53 -8.67
CA TYR A 431 -12.61 -14.40 -9.61
C TYR A 431 -12.96 -13.08 -8.92
N ILE A 432 -13.70 -13.15 -7.81
CA ILE A 432 -13.95 -12.04 -6.89
C ILE A 432 -13.85 -12.57 -5.45
N THR A 433 -13.15 -11.82 -4.60
CA THR A 433 -12.98 -12.09 -3.18
C THR A 433 -13.29 -10.83 -2.40
N ILE A 434 -14.18 -10.91 -1.40
CA ILE A 434 -14.55 -9.75 -0.57
C ILE A 434 -14.46 -10.11 0.91
N ASN A 435 -13.77 -9.29 1.69
CA ASN A 435 -13.60 -9.49 3.13
C ASN A 435 -13.48 -8.15 3.90
N PRO A 436 -14.39 -7.82 4.83
CA PRO A 436 -15.66 -8.51 5.11
C PRO A 436 -16.73 -8.19 4.06
N ALA A 437 -17.48 -9.18 3.59
CA ALA A 437 -18.55 -8.99 2.61
C ALA A 437 -19.83 -8.38 3.21
N SER A 438 -20.00 -8.42 4.54
CA SER A 438 -21.13 -7.78 5.24
C SER A 438 -21.17 -6.26 5.12
N VAL A 439 -20.05 -5.63 4.74
CA VAL A 439 -19.96 -4.17 4.57
C VAL A 439 -20.42 -3.71 3.18
N VAL A 440 -20.77 -4.65 2.30
CA VAL A 440 -21.25 -4.36 0.95
C VAL A 440 -22.77 -4.16 0.98
N ASP A 441 -23.24 -2.96 0.67
CA ASP A 441 -24.67 -2.69 0.58
C ASP A 441 -25.26 -3.29 -0.70
N THR A 442 -24.68 -2.99 -1.87
CA THR A 442 -25.17 -3.48 -3.17
C THR A 442 -24.03 -4.03 -4.01
N LEU A 443 -24.16 -5.29 -4.43
CA LEU A 443 -23.23 -6.00 -5.33
C LEU A 443 -23.98 -6.58 -6.52
N ILE A 444 -23.60 -6.17 -7.73
CA ILE A 444 -24.15 -6.67 -8.99
C ILE A 444 -23.07 -7.45 -9.75
N ILE A 445 -23.33 -8.73 -10.01
CA ILE A 445 -22.45 -9.64 -10.76
C ILE A 445 -23.23 -10.26 -11.91
N GLU A 446 -23.06 -9.72 -13.12
CA GLU A 446 -23.90 -10.12 -14.25
C GLU A 446 -23.13 -10.35 -15.54
N ASN A 447 -23.56 -11.34 -16.32
CA ASN A 447 -23.07 -11.60 -17.68
C ASN A 447 -21.54 -11.82 -17.79
N ASN A 448 -20.88 -12.22 -16.71
CA ASN A 448 -19.45 -12.50 -16.74
C ASN A 448 -19.19 -13.90 -17.35
N THR A 449 -18.08 -14.05 -18.07
CA THR A 449 -17.55 -15.34 -18.51
C THR A 449 -16.44 -15.78 -17.56
N LEU A 450 -16.64 -16.88 -16.85
CA LEU A 450 -15.76 -17.33 -15.77
C LEU A 450 -15.26 -18.75 -16.05
N TYR A 451 -13.95 -18.99 -15.90
CA TYR A 451 -13.38 -20.32 -16.04
C TYR A 451 -12.03 -20.48 -15.34
N GLY A 452 -11.72 -21.70 -14.90
CA GLY A 452 -10.43 -22.01 -14.28
C GLY A 452 -10.16 -21.32 -12.93
N ASN A 453 -11.12 -20.56 -12.39
CA ASN A 453 -11.01 -19.98 -11.06
C ASN A 453 -11.34 -21.03 -10.00
N ALA A 454 -10.68 -20.95 -8.85
CA ALA A 454 -11.06 -21.73 -7.68
C ALA A 454 -12.45 -21.33 -7.15
N ASN A 455 -12.89 -21.97 -6.07
CA ASN A 455 -14.25 -21.83 -5.53
C ASN A 455 -15.34 -22.11 -6.58
N ASN A 456 -15.07 -23.04 -7.52
CA ASN A 456 -15.98 -23.41 -8.60
C ASN A 456 -16.49 -22.24 -9.48
N ASN A 457 -15.71 -21.17 -9.62
CA ASN A 457 -16.13 -19.92 -10.27
C ASN A 457 -17.32 -19.22 -9.58
N GLU A 458 -17.49 -19.42 -8.28
CA GLU A 458 -18.40 -18.64 -7.44
C GLU A 458 -17.64 -17.50 -6.72
N PRO A 459 -18.33 -16.39 -6.38
CA PRO A 459 -17.77 -15.36 -5.50
C PRO A 459 -17.26 -15.95 -4.19
N PHE A 460 -16.12 -15.46 -3.70
CA PHE A 460 -15.58 -15.86 -2.41
C PHE A 460 -15.81 -14.77 -1.36
N PHE A 461 -16.86 -14.94 -0.55
CA PHE A 461 -17.24 -13.99 0.51
C PHE A 461 -16.75 -14.46 1.88
N LEU A 462 -16.13 -13.56 2.63
CA LEU A 462 -15.68 -13.77 4.01
C LEU A 462 -16.33 -12.71 4.91
N GLY A 463 -16.53 -13.01 6.20
CA GLY A 463 -17.06 -12.00 7.14
C GLY A 463 -18.51 -11.55 6.86
N GLY A 464 -19.33 -12.41 6.25
CA GLY A 464 -20.76 -12.17 6.00
C GLY A 464 -21.15 -12.29 4.52
N LEU A 465 -22.28 -11.69 4.16
CA LEU A 465 -22.79 -11.60 2.79
C LEU A 465 -23.13 -10.15 2.45
N PRO A 466 -23.02 -9.75 1.17
CA PRO A 466 -23.56 -8.47 0.72
C PRO A 466 -25.05 -8.37 1.04
N LYS A 467 -25.51 -7.19 1.42
CA LYS A 467 -26.91 -6.96 1.79
C LYS A 467 -27.87 -7.13 0.61
N ASN A 468 -27.50 -6.57 -0.55
CA ASN A 468 -28.23 -6.69 -1.80
C ASN A 468 -27.32 -7.31 -2.87
N LEU A 469 -27.32 -8.64 -2.97
CA LEU A 469 -26.58 -9.39 -3.99
C LEU A 469 -27.47 -9.69 -5.20
N ILE A 470 -27.06 -9.24 -6.38
CA ILE A 470 -27.66 -9.61 -7.66
C ILE A 470 -26.63 -10.39 -8.47
N GLN A 471 -26.86 -11.69 -8.65
CA GLN A 471 -26.00 -12.57 -9.46
C GLN A 471 -26.83 -13.23 -10.56
N LYS A 472 -26.61 -12.86 -11.82
CA LYS A 472 -27.44 -13.32 -12.96
C LYS A 472 -26.62 -13.58 -14.21
N SER A 473 -27.05 -14.56 -15.01
CA SER A 473 -26.56 -14.76 -16.39
C SER A 473 -25.04 -14.91 -16.55
N ASN A 474 -24.31 -15.28 -15.50
CA ASN A 474 -22.88 -15.56 -15.58
C ASN A 474 -22.65 -16.91 -16.26
N GLN A 475 -21.74 -16.95 -17.25
CA GLN A 475 -21.39 -18.14 -18.01
C GLN A 475 -20.18 -18.82 -17.37
N ILE A 476 -20.36 -20.01 -16.83
CA ILE A 476 -19.27 -20.83 -16.31
C ILE A 476 -18.80 -21.77 -17.43
N LYS A 477 -17.61 -21.55 -17.98
CA LYS A 477 -17.01 -22.45 -18.96
C LYS A 477 -16.22 -23.55 -18.25
N LYS A 478 -16.25 -24.78 -18.79
CA LYS A 478 -15.36 -25.86 -18.33
C LYS A 478 -13.92 -25.40 -18.50
N SER A 479 -13.12 -25.53 -17.44
CA SER A 479 -11.69 -25.23 -17.49
C SER A 479 -11.02 -26.10 -18.55
N GLU A 480 -10.24 -25.50 -19.46
CA GLU A 480 -9.35 -26.22 -20.37
C GLU A 480 -8.17 -26.88 -19.64
N ASN A 481 -8.04 -26.65 -18.32
CA ASN A 481 -6.98 -27.18 -17.47
C ASN A 481 -7.58 -27.78 -16.16
N PRO A 482 -7.74 -29.11 -16.02
CA PRO A 482 -8.55 -29.75 -14.97
C PRO A 482 -7.92 -29.79 -13.57
N SER A 483 -6.97 -28.92 -13.21
CA SER A 483 -6.17 -29.08 -11.98
C SER A 483 -6.68 -28.34 -10.73
N ALA A 484 -7.98 -28.04 -10.63
CA ALA A 484 -8.61 -27.54 -9.40
C ALA A 484 -9.45 -28.66 -8.78
N ASN A 485 -8.80 -29.53 -7.99
CA ASN A 485 -9.49 -30.51 -7.16
C ASN A 485 -10.19 -29.77 -6.01
N PRO A 486 -11.52 -29.89 -5.82
CA PRO A 486 -12.28 -29.17 -4.80
C PRO A 486 -12.08 -29.71 -3.36
N SER A 487 -11.06 -30.54 -3.12
CA SER A 487 -10.67 -30.95 -1.78
C SER A 487 -10.11 -29.76 -1.00
N ILE A 488 -10.47 -29.60 0.28
CA ILE A 488 -9.80 -28.68 1.22
C ILE A 488 -8.30 -28.95 1.11
N ASN A 489 -7.60 -28.07 0.37
CA ASN A 489 -6.17 -28.17 0.23
C ASN A 489 -5.59 -27.71 1.56
N PHE A 490 -5.21 -28.66 2.40
CA PHE A 490 -4.66 -28.41 3.74
C PHE A 490 -3.50 -27.41 3.71
N LYS A 491 -2.68 -27.43 2.64
CA LYS A 491 -1.61 -26.44 2.47
C LYS A 491 -2.15 -25.02 2.28
N GLN A 492 -3.25 -24.85 1.55
CA GLN A 492 -3.84 -23.55 1.23
C GLN A 492 -4.74 -23.01 2.33
N HIS A 493 -5.54 -23.86 2.98
CA HIS A 493 -6.51 -23.40 3.99
C HIS A 493 -5.97 -23.42 5.42
N ILE A 494 -4.89 -24.15 5.69
CA ILE A 494 -4.32 -24.28 7.04
C ILE A 494 -2.87 -23.81 7.08
N LEU A 495 -1.95 -24.45 6.33
CA LEU A 495 -0.52 -24.18 6.49
C LEU A 495 -0.11 -22.76 6.07
N LYS A 496 -0.65 -22.27 4.94
CA LYS A 496 -0.26 -20.97 4.40
C LYS A 496 -0.85 -19.80 5.21
N PRO A 497 -2.14 -19.78 5.59
CA PRO A 497 -2.67 -18.79 6.53
C PRO A 497 -1.90 -18.79 7.84
N LEU A 498 -1.68 -19.96 8.44
CA LEU A 498 -0.90 -20.09 9.67
C LEU A 498 0.52 -19.52 9.54
N TYR A 499 1.20 -19.76 8.42
CA TYR A 499 2.53 -19.18 8.14
C TYR A 499 2.50 -17.65 8.11
N TYR A 500 1.53 -17.04 7.42
CA TYR A 500 1.45 -15.58 7.34
C TYR A 500 0.97 -14.95 8.65
N ASP A 501 0.03 -15.57 9.35
CA ASP A 501 -0.40 -15.12 10.67
C ASP A 501 0.79 -15.11 11.63
N LEU A 502 1.60 -16.19 11.64
CA LEU A 502 2.84 -16.26 12.42
C LEU A 502 3.85 -15.18 12.02
N LYS A 503 3.96 -14.84 10.73
CA LYS A 503 4.87 -13.80 10.24
C LYS A 503 4.40 -12.39 10.61
N ARG A 504 3.08 -12.17 10.71
CA ARG A 504 2.46 -10.89 11.07
C ARG A 504 2.37 -10.67 12.59
N THR A 505 2.33 -11.75 13.35
CA THR A 505 2.24 -11.70 14.83
C THR A 505 3.46 -10.98 15.41
N SER A 506 3.19 -9.92 16.16
CA SER A 506 4.21 -9.13 16.84
C SER A 506 4.90 -9.93 17.96
N VAL A 507 6.09 -9.48 18.36
CA VAL A 507 6.82 -10.08 19.49
C VAL A 507 5.99 -10.01 20.78
N LEU A 508 5.22 -8.93 20.98
CA LEU A 508 4.35 -8.78 22.15
C LEU A 508 3.24 -9.82 22.17
N GLU A 509 2.57 -10.05 21.04
CA GLU A 509 1.54 -11.07 20.92
C GLU A 509 2.08 -12.48 21.18
N PHE A 510 3.27 -12.80 20.64
CA PHE A 510 3.93 -14.08 20.95
C PHE A 510 4.16 -14.24 22.46
N ILE A 511 4.71 -13.21 23.14
CA ILE A 511 4.93 -13.23 24.59
C ILE A 511 3.60 -13.45 25.33
N ALA A 512 2.53 -12.77 24.92
CA ALA A 512 1.21 -12.92 25.52
C ALA A 512 0.67 -14.36 25.36
N LEU A 513 0.72 -14.92 24.16
CA LEU A 513 0.24 -16.28 23.86
C LEU A 513 1.00 -17.34 24.68
N PHE A 514 2.33 -17.28 24.67
CA PHE A 514 3.18 -18.20 25.42
C PHE A 514 3.00 -18.06 26.94
N SER A 515 2.77 -16.85 27.45
CA SER A 515 2.54 -16.63 28.88
C SER A 515 1.33 -17.41 29.40
N ILE A 516 0.24 -17.52 28.63
CA ILE A 516 -0.92 -18.33 29.00
C ILE A 516 -0.63 -19.83 28.91
N ILE A 517 0.08 -20.27 27.87
CA ILE A 517 0.48 -21.68 27.73
C ILE A 517 1.28 -22.13 28.96
N ILE A 518 2.27 -21.33 29.36
CA ILE A 518 3.14 -21.62 30.50
C ILE A 518 2.35 -21.49 31.81
N SER A 519 1.41 -20.54 31.91
CA SER A 519 0.59 -20.38 33.12
C SER A 519 -0.31 -21.60 33.39
N ILE A 520 -0.88 -22.22 32.35
CA ILE A 520 -1.65 -23.46 32.49
C ILE A 520 -0.78 -24.58 33.06
N TRP A 521 0.46 -24.71 32.58
CA TRP A 521 1.40 -25.69 33.12
C TRP A 521 1.74 -25.45 34.60
N PHE A 522 1.96 -24.20 35.00
CA PHE A 522 2.15 -23.87 36.41
C PHE A 522 0.88 -24.11 37.24
N CYS A 523 -0.30 -23.81 36.70
CA CYS A 523 -1.58 -24.09 37.35
C CYS A 523 -1.78 -25.59 37.57
N TYR A 524 -1.49 -26.40 36.55
CA TYR A 524 -1.43 -27.86 36.63
C TYR A 524 -0.51 -28.36 37.76
N LYS A 525 0.67 -27.75 37.93
CA LYS A 525 1.61 -28.05 39.02
C LYS A 525 1.24 -27.43 40.37
N GLU A 526 0.12 -26.71 40.46
CA GLU A 526 -0.27 -25.91 41.62
C GLU A 526 0.86 -24.95 42.07
N ASN A 527 1.54 -24.35 41.11
CA ASN A 527 2.57 -23.35 41.36
C ASN A 527 1.95 -21.95 41.30
N ILE A 528 2.38 -21.09 42.23
CA ILE A 528 1.89 -19.72 42.36
C ILE A 528 2.22 -18.85 41.14
N TYR A 529 3.26 -19.19 40.36
CA TYR A 529 3.65 -18.47 39.13
C TYR A 529 2.61 -18.47 38.00
N VAL A 530 1.48 -19.18 38.16
CA VAL A 530 0.33 -19.01 37.27
C VAL A 530 -0.12 -17.54 37.19
N TYR A 531 -0.17 -16.80 38.31
CA TYR A 531 -0.77 -15.46 38.31
C TYR A 531 0.08 -14.37 37.65
N PRO A 532 1.41 -14.29 37.85
CA PRO A 532 2.24 -13.31 37.14
C PRO A 532 2.27 -13.56 35.64
N LEU A 533 2.26 -14.84 35.20
CA LEU A 533 2.20 -15.17 33.78
C LEU A 533 0.86 -14.78 33.15
N VAL A 534 -0.25 -15.02 33.87
CA VAL A 534 -1.56 -14.52 33.43
C VAL A 534 -1.57 -12.98 33.41
N LEU A 535 -0.93 -12.31 34.38
CA LEU A 535 -0.84 -10.86 34.41
C LEU A 535 -0.02 -10.28 33.25
N ILE A 536 1.10 -10.91 32.87
CA ILE A 536 1.89 -10.52 31.68
C ILE A 536 1.00 -10.56 30.43
N ASN A 537 0.25 -11.64 30.24
CA ASN A 537 -0.70 -11.74 29.12
C ASN A 537 -1.74 -10.61 29.16
N ILE A 538 -2.38 -10.38 30.30
CA ILE A 538 -3.43 -9.36 30.44
C ILE A 538 -2.91 -7.95 30.16
N VAL A 539 -1.75 -7.58 30.71
CA VAL A 539 -1.16 -6.25 30.51
C VAL A 539 -0.84 -6.02 29.03
N ILE A 540 -0.27 -7.01 28.36
CA ILE A 540 0.01 -6.92 26.91
C ILE A 540 -1.31 -6.83 26.13
N ARG A 541 -2.32 -7.64 26.45
CA ARG A 541 -3.62 -7.60 25.77
C ARG A 541 -4.35 -6.27 25.96
N ILE A 542 -4.27 -5.67 27.15
CA ILE A 542 -4.81 -4.32 27.40
C ILE A 542 -4.10 -3.29 26.51
N PHE A 543 -2.76 -3.32 26.47
CA PHE A 543 -1.98 -2.42 25.63
C PHE A 543 -2.37 -2.54 24.15
N LEU A 544 -2.41 -3.77 23.62
CA LEU A 544 -2.80 -4.04 22.23
C LEU A 544 -4.25 -3.61 21.94
N SER A 545 -5.18 -3.83 22.88
CA SER A 545 -6.57 -3.41 22.68
C SER A 545 -6.76 -1.89 22.58
N PHE A 546 -5.91 -1.09 23.23
CA PHE A 546 -5.91 0.35 23.05
C PHE A 546 -5.35 0.76 21.69
N ASP A 547 -4.30 0.09 21.23
CA ASP A 547 -3.70 0.29 19.90
C ASP A 547 -4.71 -0.05 18.77
N GLU A 548 -5.53 -1.08 18.98
CA GLU A 548 -6.59 -1.51 18.07
C GLU A 548 -7.89 -0.67 18.16
N GLY A 549 -7.96 0.33 19.05
CA GLY A 549 -9.16 1.13 19.25
C GLY A 549 -10.34 0.37 19.89
N LEU A 550 -10.05 -0.72 20.62
CA LEU A 550 -11.03 -1.60 21.28
C LEU A 550 -10.94 -1.52 22.82
N PRO A 551 -11.16 -0.35 23.45
CA PRO A 551 -10.99 -0.18 24.90
C PRO A 551 -11.99 -1.01 25.72
N GLY A 552 -13.08 -1.52 25.12
CA GLY A 552 -14.00 -2.45 25.76
C GLY A 552 -13.32 -3.77 26.17
N GLU A 553 -12.40 -4.28 25.36
CA GLU A 553 -11.61 -5.49 25.65
C GLU A 553 -10.73 -5.28 26.90
N ALA A 554 -10.17 -4.07 27.05
CA ALA A 554 -9.38 -3.70 28.23
C ALA A 554 -10.23 -3.66 29.51
N ILE A 555 -11.48 -3.17 29.42
CA ILE A 555 -12.39 -3.10 30.57
C ILE A 555 -12.70 -4.50 31.12
N ILE A 556 -13.00 -5.47 30.24
CA ILE A 556 -13.27 -6.85 30.65
C ILE A 556 -12.03 -7.50 31.27
N SER A 557 -10.85 -7.17 30.75
CA SER A 557 -9.56 -7.67 31.25
C SER A 557 -9.23 -7.23 32.68
N PHE A 558 -9.80 -6.11 33.17
CA PHE A 558 -9.56 -5.62 34.52
C PHE A 558 -10.00 -6.59 35.62
N TYR A 559 -11.08 -7.36 35.37
CA TYR A 559 -11.50 -8.43 36.28
C TYR A 559 -10.36 -9.41 36.56
N PHE A 560 -9.65 -9.84 35.52
CA PHE A 560 -8.58 -10.82 35.68
C PHE A 560 -7.36 -10.26 36.42
N ILE A 561 -7.09 -8.95 36.34
CA ILE A 561 -6.04 -8.30 37.15
C ILE A 561 -6.35 -8.45 38.64
N ILE A 562 -7.56 -8.06 39.05
CA ILE A 562 -8.01 -8.14 40.44
C ILE A 562 -7.94 -9.59 40.93
N MET A 563 -8.41 -10.52 40.10
CA MET A 563 -8.43 -11.94 40.40
C MET A 563 -7.03 -12.54 40.47
N CYS A 564 -6.10 -12.14 39.61
CA CYS A 564 -4.70 -12.56 39.71
C CYS A 564 -4.04 -12.10 41.01
N ALA A 565 -4.26 -10.85 41.41
CA ALA A 565 -3.76 -10.32 42.68
C ALA A 565 -4.35 -11.09 43.88
N TYR A 566 -5.66 -11.30 43.89
CA TYR A 566 -6.35 -12.06 44.93
C TYR A 566 -5.89 -13.53 44.98
N GLY A 567 -5.72 -14.15 43.82
CA GLY A 567 -5.26 -15.51 43.66
C GLY A 567 -3.84 -15.71 44.17
N TRP A 568 -2.93 -14.80 43.81
CA TRP A 568 -1.56 -14.79 44.31
C TRP A 568 -1.53 -14.67 45.82
N PHE A 569 -2.28 -13.72 46.39
CA PHE A 569 -2.42 -13.56 47.83
C PHE A 569 -2.96 -14.82 48.52
N LEU A 570 -3.99 -15.46 47.95
CA LEU A 570 -4.60 -16.63 48.58
C LEU A 570 -3.70 -17.88 48.48
N TRP A 571 -2.98 -18.05 47.36
CA TRP A 571 -2.07 -19.18 47.15
C TRP A 571 -0.72 -19.02 47.86
N SER A 572 -0.35 -17.82 48.29
CA SER A 572 0.84 -17.58 49.12
C SER A 572 0.63 -18.00 50.57
N LYS A 573 -0.62 -17.98 51.08
CA LYS A 573 -0.92 -18.31 52.48
C LYS A 573 -0.51 -19.75 52.86
N ARG A 574 0.04 -19.87 54.07
CA ARG A 574 0.40 -21.14 54.72
C ARG A 574 -0.21 -21.18 56.13
N ASP A 575 -0.57 -22.37 56.60
CA ASP A 575 -1.00 -22.57 57.98
C ASP A 575 0.19 -22.51 58.97
N LYS A 576 -0.11 -22.53 60.28
CA LYS A 576 0.91 -22.52 61.35
C LYS A 576 1.92 -23.68 61.25
N ARG A 577 1.57 -24.76 60.54
CA ARG A 577 2.41 -25.95 60.28
C ARG A 577 3.07 -25.89 58.90
N LYS A 578 3.12 -24.70 58.27
CA LYS A 578 3.68 -24.42 56.94
C LYS A 578 3.01 -25.16 55.77
N HIS A 579 1.82 -25.75 55.95
CA HIS A 579 1.07 -26.36 54.84
C HIS A 579 0.30 -25.30 54.05
N ARG A 580 0.05 -25.58 52.77
CA ARG A 580 -0.82 -24.76 51.92
C ARG A 580 -2.25 -24.73 52.48
N ILE A 581 -2.79 -23.52 52.67
CA ILE A 581 -4.16 -23.31 53.17
C ILE A 581 -5.18 -23.77 52.13
N VAL A 582 -5.01 -23.36 50.86
CA VAL A 582 -5.90 -23.77 49.77
C VAL A 582 -5.36 -25.01 49.07
N ARG A 583 -6.22 -26.02 48.96
CA ARG A 583 -5.91 -27.35 48.40
C ARG A 583 -6.95 -27.73 47.34
N VAL A 584 -6.55 -28.61 46.42
CA VAL A 584 -7.44 -29.09 45.37
C VAL A 584 -8.61 -29.86 45.98
N THR A 585 -9.83 -29.37 45.74
CA THR A 585 -11.09 -29.95 46.23
C THR A 585 -12.14 -29.99 45.11
N SER A 586 -13.28 -30.63 45.37
CA SER A 586 -14.47 -30.47 44.52
C SER A 586 -15.38 -29.41 45.11
N SER A 587 -16.22 -28.83 44.26
CA SER A 587 -17.32 -27.98 44.70
C SER A 587 -18.44 -28.81 45.35
N THR A 588 -18.97 -28.31 46.45
CA THR A 588 -20.22 -28.80 47.08
C THR A 588 -21.45 -28.38 46.27
N GLY A 589 -22.63 -28.95 46.55
CA GLY A 589 -23.88 -28.56 45.87
C GLY A 589 -24.18 -27.06 45.98
N LYS A 590 -23.93 -26.45 47.15
CA LYS A 590 -24.05 -24.99 47.34
C LYS A 590 -23.04 -24.20 46.50
N GLU A 591 -21.79 -24.68 46.41
CA GLU A 591 -20.77 -24.03 45.58
C GLU A 591 -21.06 -24.17 44.08
N TRP A 592 -21.74 -25.22 43.64
CA TRP A 592 -22.25 -25.33 42.26
C TRP A 592 -23.30 -24.27 41.96
N LEU A 593 -24.28 -24.07 42.85
CA LEU A 593 -25.26 -22.99 42.71
C LEU A 593 -24.58 -21.61 42.61
N ILE A 594 -23.55 -21.36 43.43
CA ILE A 594 -22.78 -20.10 43.38
C ILE A 594 -22.05 -19.95 42.04
N GLN A 595 -21.49 -21.03 41.48
CA GLN A 595 -20.81 -20.98 40.17
C GLN A 595 -21.77 -20.65 39.04
N PHE A 596 -22.92 -21.33 38.98
CA PHE A 596 -23.93 -21.05 37.96
C PHE A 596 -24.51 -19.64 38.12
N GLY A 597 -24.74 -19.20 39.37
CA GLY A 597 -25.14 -17.83 39.64
C GLY A 597 -24.11 -16.81 39.15
N LEU A 598 -22.82 -17.01 39.44
CA LEU A 598 -21.73 -16.16 38.96
C LEU A 598 -21.68 -16.14 37.42
N PHE A 599 -21.79 -17.30 36.79
CA PHE A 599 -21.81 -17.41 35.33
C PHE A 599 -22.98 -16.63 34.72
N ILE A 600 -24.22 -16.86 35.19
CA ILE A 600 -25.43 -16.22 34.65
C ILE A 600 -25.35 -14.70 34.84
N ILE A 601 -24.98 -14.23 36.04
CA ILE A 601 -24.87 -12.80 36.33
C ILE A 601 -23.80 -12.16 35.44
N SER A 602 -22.62 -12.79 35.31
CA SER A 602 -21.55 -12.28 34.45
C SER A 602 -21.95 -12.29 32.99
N TYR A 603 -22.61 -13.36 32.52
CA TYR A 603 -23.08 -13.49 31.15
C TYR A 603 -24.06 -12.35 30.80
N VAL A 604 -25.08 -12.13 31.64
CA VAL A 604 -26.07 -11.07 31.41
C VAL A 604 -25.42 -9.69 31.45
N ALA A 605 -24.55 -9.42 32.43
CA ALA A 605 -23.86 -8.13 32.55
C ALA A 605 -22.95 -7.84 31.34
N ILE A 606 -22.14 -8.82 30.92
CA ILE A 606 -21.24 -8.67 29.77
C ILE A 606 -22.07 -8.57 28.48
N PHE A 607 -23.14 -9.36 28.34
CA PHE A 607 -24.01 -9.31 27.17
C PHE A 607 -24.68 -7.95 27.01
N ILE A 608 -25.19 -7.36 28.10
CA ILE A 608 -25.75 -6.00 28.08
C ILE A 608 -24.65 -5.00 27.72
N CYS A 609 -23.46 -5.12 28.30
CA CYS A 609 -22.33 -4.21 28.04
C CYS A 609 -21.90 -4.23 26.57
N VAL A 610 -21.60 -5.41 26.03
CA VAL A 610 -21.16 -5.59 24.64
C VAL A 610 -22.29 -5.22 23.65
N SER A 611 -23.54 -5.53 23.97
CA SER A 611 -24.68 -5.18 23.11
C SER A 611 -24.97 -3.69 23.08
N SER A 612 -24.71 -2.97 24.18
CA SER A 612 -24.96 -1.53 24.30
C SER A 612 -23.80 -0.68 23.76
N PHE A 613 -22.56 -1.18 23.84
CA PHE A 613 -21.34 -0.43 23.48
C PHE A 613 -20.56 -1.10 22.35
N LYS A 614 -21.24 -1.51 21.28
CA LYS A 614 -20.63 -2.30 20.20
C LYS A 614 -19.38 -1.66 19.58
N SER A 615 -19.31 -0.32 19.51
CA SER A 615 -18.21 0.40 18.84
C SER A 615 -16.86 0.31 19.55
N ILE A 616 -16.82 -0.17 20.80
CA ILE A 616 -15.57 -0.29 21.59
C ILE A 616 -15.16 -1.75 21.85
N PHE A 617 -15.90 -2.71 21.31
CA PHE A 617 -15.64 -4.16 21.42
C PHE A 617 -15.38 -4.77 20.04
N SER A 618 -14.65 -5.89 19.99
CA SER A 618 -14.37 -6.58 18.72
C SER A 618 -15.65 -7.06 18.04
N HIS A 619 -15.77 -6.81 16.73
CA HIS A 619 -16.86 -7.30 15.89
C HIS A 619 -16.65 -8.73 15.38
N GLN A 620 -15.48 -9.34 15.66
CA GLN A 620 -15.14 -10.67 15.15
C GLN A 620 -15.92 -11.79 15.83
N ILE A 621 -16.48 -11.54 17.02
CA ILE A 621 -17.24 -12.49 17.82
C ILE A 621 -18.62 -11.92 18.10
N THR A 622 -19.67 -12.71 17.92
CA THR A 622 -21.04 -12.26 18.24
C THR A 622 -21.17 -11.94 19.74
N PRO A 623 -21.98 -10.94 20.15
CA PRO A 623 -22.15 -10.59 21.56
C PRO A 623 -22.55 -11.79 22.45
N VAL A 624 -23.33 -12.72 21.89
CA VAL A 624 -23.73 -13.98 22.56
C VAL A 624 -22.50 -14.85 22.85
N ALA A 625 -21.69 -15.14 21.83
CA ALA A 625 -20.51 -15.99 21.98
C ALA A 625 -19.45 -15.32 22.88
N TYR A 626 -19.23 -14.02 22.70
CA TYR A 626 -18.28 -13.24 23.50
C TYR A 626 -18.64 -13.29 24.98
N SER A 627 -19.92 -13.02 25.30
CA SER A 627 -20.39 -12.98 26.69
C SER A 627 -20.35 -14.36 27.34
N PHE A 628 -20.66 -15.42 26.58
CA PHE A 628 -20.57 -16.80 27.06
C PHE A 628 -19.14 -17.18 27.45
N VAL A 629 -18.19 -16.95 26.55
CA VAL A 629 -16.78 -17.29 26.75
C VAL A 629 -16.19 -16.50 27.91
N SER A 630 -16.45 -15.19 27.98
CA SER A 630 -15.96 -14.32 29.05
C SER A 630 -16.55 -14.69 30.40
N ALA A 631 -17.86 -14.97 30.49
CA ALA A 631 -18.50 -15.42 31.73
C ALA A 631 -17.99 -16.79 32.20
N ALA A 632 -17.74 -17.72 31.27
CA ALA A 632 -17.14 -19.01 31.56
C ALA A 632 -15.71 -18.85 32.10
N ALA A 633 -14.90 -17.98 31.48
CA ALA A 633 -13.54 -17.68 31.92
C ALA A 633 -13.51 -16.98 33.30
N PHE A 634 -14.44 -16.06 33.57
CA PHE A 634 -14.60 -15.43 34.90
C PHE A 634 -14.87 -16.47 35.97
N THR A 635 -15.83 -17.36 35.71
CA THR A 635 -16.20 -18.45 36.62
C THR A 635 -15.05 -19.44 36.81
N GLY A 636 -14.34 -19.78 35.73
CA GLY A 636 -13.15 -20.62 35.73
C GLY A 636 -12.05 -20.04 36.62
N MET A 637 -11.73 -18.75 36.46
CA MET A 637 -10.70 -18.07 37.26
C MET A 637 -11.04 -18.03 38.75
N TRP A 638 -12.28 -17.71 39.11
CA TRP A 638 -12.75 -17.73 40.49
C TRP A 638 -12.54 -19.10 41.17
N LEU A 639 -12.82 -20.16 40.43
CA LEU A 639 -12.65 -21.53 40.91
C LEU A 639 -11.18 -21.97 40.93
N THR A 640 -10.38 -21.51 39.97
CA THR A 640 -8.93 -21.73 39.95
C THR A 640 -8.31 -21.19 41.23
N ILE A 641 -8.64 -19.96 41.63
CA ILE A 641 -8.17 -19.35 42.88
C ILE A 641 -8.53 -20.22 44.09
N LYS A 642 -9.75 -20.77 44.13
CA LYS A 642 -10.20 -21.66 45.20
C LYS A 642 -9.72 -23.11 45.08
N LYS A 643 -8.92 -23.41 44.05
CA LYS A 643 -8.46 -24.77 43.68
C LYS A 643 -9.60 -25.78 43.58
N LYS A 644 -10.70 -25.38 42.94
CA LYS A 644 -11.80 -26.30 42.63
C LYS A 644 -11.50 -27.03 41.35
N THR A 645 -11.71 -28.35 41.35
CA THR A 645 -11.48 -29.21 40.18
C THR A 645 -12.39 -28.80 39.01
N GLU A 646 -13.54 -28.24 39.33
CA GLU A 646 -14.55 -27.74 38.39
C GLU A 646 -14.09 -26.54 37.57
N SER A 647 -13.05 -25.82 38.01
CA SER A 647 -12.44 -24.72 37.22
C SER A 647 -12.08 -25.16 35.80
N TRP A 648 -11.57 -26.38 35.64
CA TRP A 648 -11.17 -26.91 34.34
C TRP A 648 -12.35 -27.11 33.39
N TYR A 649 -13.56 -27.45 33.87
CA TYR A 649 -14.73 -27.53 32.98
C TYR A 649 -15.12 -26.16 32.46
N TRP A 650 -15.03 -25.13 33.30
CA TRP A 650 -15.30 -23.75 32.88
C TRP A 650 -14.25 -23.21 31.90
N TRP A 651 -12.97 -23.54 32.10
CA TRP A 651 -11.93 -23.23 31.11
C TRP A 651 -12.13 -23.97 29.79
N ILE A 652 -12.57 -25.23 29.82
CA ILE A 652 -12.95 -25.99 28.61
C ILE A 652 -14.15 -25.31 27.93
N ALA A 653 -15.17 -24.91 28.69
CA ALA A 653 -16.34 -24.21 28.16
C ALA A 653 -15.98 -22.83 27.56
N ALA A 654 -14.94 -22.16 28.06
CA ALA A 654 -14.42 -20.93 27.47
C ALA A 654 -13.61 -21.20 26.18
N CYS A 655 -12.79 -22.24 26.13
CA CYS A 655 -11.91 -22.51 24.98
C CYS A 655 -12.61 -23.18 23.80
N LEU A 656 -13.49 -24.15 24.07
CA LEU A 656 -14.08 -25.01 23.04
C LEU A 656 -14.89 -24.24 21.99
N PRO A 657 -15.76 -23.26 22.34
CA PRO A 657 -16.52 -22.50 21.36
C PRO A 657 -15.65 -21.60 20.45
N LEU A 658 -14.48 -21.18 20.95
CA LEU A 658 -13.58 -20.30 20.21
C LEU A 658 -12.89 -21.01 19.04
N ILE A 659 -12.66 -22.32 19.13
CA ILE A 659 -12.03 -23.10 18.06
C ILE A 659 -12.83 -23.02 16.75
N PRO A 660 -14.09 -23.49 16.66
CA PRO A 660 -14.85 -23.41 15.43
C PRO A 660 -15.15 -21.96 15.03
N LEU A 661 -15.29 -21.04 16.00
CA LEU A 661 -15.54 -19.64 15.71
C LEU A 661 -14.37 -19.00 14.96
N TYR A 662 -13.16 -19.11 15.49
CA TYR A 662 -11.96 -18.57 14.83
C TYR A 662 -11.64 -19.29 13.54
N PHE A 663 -11.95 -20.58 13.45
CA PHE A 663 -11.81 -21.33 12.21
C PHE A 663 -12.73 -20.80 11.10
N ILE A 664 -14.00 -20.54 11.43
CA ILE A 664 -15.00 -20.02 10.47
C ILE A 664 -14.75 -18.54 10.14
N THR A 665 -14.12 -17.77 11.04
CA THR A 665 -13.71 -16.38 10.76
C THR A 665 -12.31 -16.27 10.14
N HIS A 666 -11.70 -17.40 9.74
CA HIS A 666 -10.39 -17.48 9.07
C HIS A 666 -9.19 -16.99 9.90
N LEU A 667 -9.33 -16.92 11.21
CA LEU A 667 -8.24 -16.66 12.17
C LEU A 667 -7.59 -17.99 12.56
N ILE A 668 -6.79 -18.54 11.63
CA ILE A 668 -6.25 -19.89 11.74
C ILE A 668 -5.26 -20.02 12.89
N LEU A 669 -4.44 -18.99 13.14
CA LEU A 669 -3.54 -18.97 14.29
C LEU A 669 -4.29 -19.03 15.63
N ASP A 670 -5.35 -18.24 15.81
CA ASP A 670 -6.17 -18.26 17.03
C ASP A 670 -6.90 -19.59 17.22
N SER A 671 -7.49 -20.14 16.14
CA SER A 671 -8.10 -21.47 16.17
C SER A 671 -7.09 -22.54 16.61
N ALA A 672 -5.87 -22.51 16.06
CA ALA A 672 -4.80 -23.43 16.44
C ALA A 672 -4.37 -23.23 17.90
N TYR A 673 -4.26 -21.98 18.34
CA TYR A 673 -3.92 -21.62 19.72
C TYR A 673 -4.93 -22.16 20.73
N TYR A 674 -6.23 -21.92 20.54
CA TYR A 674 -7.27 -22.43 21.45
C TYR A 674 -7.40 -23.95 21.40
N SER A 675 -7.15 -24.57 20.25
CA SER A 675 -7.06 -26.03 20.13
C SER A 675 -5.91 -26.58 20.98
N PHE A 676 -4.75 -25.93 20.94
CA PHE A 676 -3.61 -26.29 21.77
C PHE A 676 -3.88 -26.07 23.27
N LEU A 677 -4.50 -24.96 23.65
CA LEU A 677 -4.92 -24.74 25.05
C LEU A 677 -5.86 -25.84 25.52
N LEU A 678 -6.88 -26.20 24.73
CA LEU A 678 -7.82 -27.27 25.08
C LEU A 678 -7.11 -28.60 25.35
N LEU A 679 -6.10 -28.96 24.55
CA LEU A 679 -5.27 -30.15 24.76
C LEU A 679 -4.49 -30.11 26.09
N LEU A 680 -4.10 -28.93 26.57
CA LEU A 680 -3.42 -28.77 27.87
C LEU A 680 -4.39 -28.83 29.07
N LEU A 681 -5.66 -28.43 28.89
CA LEU A 681 -6.66 -28.44 29.96
C LEU A 681 -7.05 -29.88 30.37
N LEU A 682 -7.08 -30.84 29.43
CA LEU A 682 -7.53 -32.21 29.70
C LEU A 682 -6.60 -32.97 30.67
N PRO A 683 -5.26 -33.01 30.47
CA PRO A 683 -4.33 -33.58 31.45
C PRO A 683 -4.38 -32.87 32.80
N ALA A 684 -4.61 -31.55 32.78
CA ALA A 684 -4.65 -30.76 34.01
C ALA A 684 -5.86 -31.10 34.90
N LEU A 685 -7.03 -31.25 34.27
CA LEU A 685 -8.24 -31.77 34.91
C LEU A 685 -8.01 -33.17 35.50
N TYR A 686 -7.42 -34.08 34.73
CA TYR A 686 -7.16 -35.44 35.17
C TYR A 686 -6.26 -35.49 36.42
N GLU A 687 -5.18 -34.73 36.42
CA GLU A 687 -4.24 -34.70 37.55
C GLU A 687 -4.85 -34.07 38.81
N TRP A 688 -5.64 -33.01 38.67
CA TRP A 688 -6.33 -32.42 39.82
C TRP A 688 -7.36 -33.38 40.43
N ARG A 689 -8.10 -34.15 39.59
CA ARG A 689 -8.96 -35.25 40.05
C ARG A 689 -8.16 -36.31 40.81
N LYS A 690 -6.99 -36.72 40.31
CA LYS A 690 -6.11 -37.70 40.97
C LYS A 690 -5.58 -37.20 42.31
N ARG A 691 -5.08 -35.97 42.38
CA ARG A 691 -4.57 -35.34 43.62
C ARG A 691 -5.65 -35.23 44.68
N LYS A 692 -6.87 -34.83 44.29
CA LYS A 692 -8.05 -34.82 45.16
C LYS A 692 -8.29 -36.19 45.79
N ILE A 693 -8.34 -37.27 44.99
CA ILE A 693 -8.58 -38.63 45.50
C ILE A 693 -7.47 -39.05 46.48
N LYS A 694 -6.20 -38.77 46.14
CA LYS A 694 -5.05 -39.07 47.03
C LYS A 694 -5.17 -38.34 48.37
N PHE A 695 -5.62 -37.08 48.35
CA PHE A 695 -5.83 -36.29 49.56
C PHE A 695 -6.96 -36.88 50.44
N LEU A 696 -8.09 -37.26 49.84
CA LEU A 696 -9.21 -37.88 50.56
C LEU A 696 -8.80 -39.20 51.22
N LYS A 697 -8.05 -40.06 50.53
CA LYS A 697 -7.51 -41.32 51.08
C LYS A 697 -6.58 -41.07 52.28
N ARG A 698 -5.66 -40.12 52.18
CA ARG A 698 -4.78 -39.74 53.31
C ARG A 698 -5.55 -39.20 54.51
N LYS A 699 -6.57 -38.37 54.27
CA LYS A 699 -7.43 -37.85 55.34
C LYS A 699 -8.17 -38.99 56.06
N GLN A 700 -8.70 -39.96 55.32
CA GLN A 700 -9.37 -41.13 55.89
C GLN A 700 -8.42 -42.02 56.69
N GLN A 701 -7.20 -42.25 56.20
CA GLN A 701 -6.14 -42.98 56.92
C GLN A 701 -5.74 -42.28 58.22
N HIS A 702 -5.59 -40.95 58.23
CA HIS A 702 -5.29 -40.21 59.46
C HIS A 702 -6.42 -40.24 60.48
N VAL A 703 -7.69 -40.17 60.04
CA VAL A 703 -8.85 -40.29 60.95
C VAL A 703 -8.92 -41.71 61.54
N HIS A 704 -8.67 -42.73 60.73
CA HIS A 704 -8.64 -44.12 61.20
C HIS A 704 -7.50 -44.37 62.19
N ALA A 705 -6.29 -43.87 61.90
CA ALA A 705 -5.14 -43.95 62.82
C ALA A 705 -5.38 -43.17 64.13
N ALA A 706 -6.03 -42.01 64.07
CA ALA A 706 -6.39 -41.25 65.26
C ALA A 706 -7.46 -41.95 66.11
N ALA A 707 -8.41 -42.64 65.49
CA ALA A 707 -9.42 -43.44 66.18
C ALA A 707 -8.83 -44.69 66.86
N ILE A 708 -7.85 -45.34 66.23
CA ILE A 708 -7.11 -46.47 66.81
C ILE A 708 -6.29 -46.01 68.03
N ASN A 709 -5.56 -44.88 67.91
CA ASN A 709 -4.78 -44.32 69.01
C ASN A 709 -5.61 -43.76 70.18
N SER A 710 -6.92 -43.57 70.01
CA SER A 710 -7.84 -43.19 71.11
C SER A 710 -8.49 -44.38 71.81
N LEU A 711 -8.27 -45.60 71.30
CA LEU A 711 -8.75 -46.87 71.87
C LEU A 711 -7.64 -47.69 72.55
N SER A 712 -6.37 -47.28 72.39
CA SER A 712 -5.17 -47.75 73.11
C SER A 712 -4.80 -46.75 74.19
#